data_AF-A0A662YDJ2-F1
#
_entry.id   AF-A0A662YDJ2-F1
#
_cell.length_a   1.000
_cell.length_b   1.000
_cell.length_c   1.000
_cell.angle_alpha   90.00
_cell.angle_beta   90.00
_cell.angle_gamma   90.00
#
_symmetry.space_group_name_H-M   'P 1'
#
loop_
_entity.id
_entity.type
_entity.pdbx_description
1 polymer ?
#
loop_
_entity_poly.entity_id
_entity_poly.type
_entity_poly.pdbx_seq_one_letter_code
_entity_poly.pdbx_strand_id
1 'polypeptide(L)'
;RYHVTAHVNGFFVNRSTASKFDPRPHSSAACHAHLLVDVLSSASPKFKASFATLLAKAAALAKQGPSSIEWMVAAGSSLGGKLPWNTPASTASDEHTYDLNRAEDELCASYGMDERGVLRDWNEEYQCCRELPVTSLKEELVRARVMYKIVTEFVEAATQGAVAIVEGHIPPINPMDDESAHVYVFNNIFFSLSIDGKDKAAKDAAGGEEAAYSAANRDLQGVKAFNEADVRGLHTLATTVVDYLGVRVIAQSVIPGILQGEAASKLVYGSVDGGKTIAANSKMHALMLEAGAKLHIAERSIKPLGKDEADLAAEKEQEALGVVPVSGGEAGTDVVQLCGPVEAKGIQGSDGRLYVLDLVRITPKDSTFYAKREAAAALKEGAEKAPAPEDDGLCFMRDDEGYVALLRPELVQLYSLWKQNQTRRTNREVRKAAKDAKTEHKKLAAEAEAAKDDAEKTEDAATDDDKAKETEESELEEEEEEEEVPPVLLNPNVFMKYAASTDAEQLAADEAAAKDAAEYLQRIVVPAFVADVRRGSIAPADGYALTQLMHSCGINMRYLGRLASLCKKLETIGGISKYILELLEVEMISRAAKHVLADVLNSNDAVRAAPGEAIVQLLNGILGSSSAVVEKKESDDFDNTNGKKGTKGKNTPANGKGGVSDVIESEVVAPVLMDVKTLWTRLDKEIKSRFDYTLSLWGPGGQELRAAHEEGAAAPLGRVHKIVLLRRLCQRLGLRVVSRNYDFSASCTSPISLDDITGVVPVVKNSLPAHPLTQAKQLLERGRVHLSQGALSSAYEFLQEASSLLFQVCGAAHEDAALCSSSLATVLYHAGDIAGAIAQQQRALALYTQLEGIDYHDTAFAHANLALFLHANAQTDLAVAHLRRSIYLLEFCSGPHFPEIS
;
A
#
# COMPACT_ATOMS: atom_id res chain seq x y z
N ARG A 1 -41.97 -2.95 -29.31
CA ARG A 1 -41.58 -3.29 -27.93
C ARG A 1 -42.45 -4.47 -27.51
N TYR A 2 -41.86 -5.60 -27.13
CA TYR A 2 -42.60 -6.78 -26.69
C TYR A 2 -42.46 -6.89 -25.18
N HIS A 3 -43.54 -7.30 -24.51
CA HIS A 3 -43.55 -7.57 -23.08
C HIS A 3 -43.61 -9.09 -22.89
N VAL A 4 -42.72 -9.67 -22.09
CA VAL A 4 -42.60 -11.12 -21.92
C VAL A 4 -43.02 -11.47 -20.50
N THR A 5 -43.90 -12.47 -20.37
CA THR A 5 -44.29 -13.06 -19.08
C THR A 5 -43.49 -14.34 -18.87
N ALA A 6 -42.92 -14.52 -17.68
CA ALA A 6 -42.41 -15.80 -17.21
C ALA A 6 -43.52 -16.58 -16.48
N HIS A 7 -43.66 -17.87 -16.79
CA HIS A 7 -44.60 -18.79 -16.17
C HIS A 7 -43.89 -20.11 -15.87
N VAL A 8 -44.49 -20.95 -15.01
CA VAL A 8 -43.96 -22.29 -14.66
C VAL A 8 -43.72 -23.17 -15.91
N ASN A 9 -44.42 -22.88 -17.00
CA ASN A 9 -44.34 -23.63 -18.25
C ASN A 9 -43.38 -23.02 -19.29
N GLY A 10 -42.69 -21.92 -18.95
CA GLY A 10 -41.79 -21.19 -19.84
C GLY A 10 -42.12 -19.70 -19.97
N PHE A 11 -41.55 -19.07 -21.00
CA PHE A 11 -41.69 -17.66 -21.32
C PHE A 11 -42.62 -17.46 -22.51
N PHE A 12 -43.39 -16.37 -22.52
CA PHE A 12 -44.17 -15.99 -23.69
C PHE A 12 -44.38 -14.49 -23.82
N VAL A 13 -44.60 -14.02 -25.05
CA VAL A 13 -44.95 -12.62 -25.31
C VAL A 13 -46.41 -12.37 -24.89
N ASN A 14 -46.62 -11.43 -23.99
CA ASN A 14 -47.95 -11.07 -23.47
C ASN A 14 -48.54 -9.84 -24.20
N ARG A 15 -49.78 -9.47 -23.87
CA ARG A 15 -50.52 -8.35 -24.48
C ARG A 15 -50.32 -7.02 -23.79
N SER A 16 -49.38 -6.94 -22.85
CA SER A 16 -49.13 -5.70 -22.13
C SER A 16 -48.64 -4.63 -23.10
N THR A 17 -49.01 -3.40 -22.81
CA THR A 17 -48.47 -2.19 -23.43
C THR A 17 -47.80 -1.34 -22.35
N ALA A 18 -47.08 -0.28 -22.76
CA ALA A 18 -46.41 0.61 -21.81
C ALA A 18 -47.35 1.25 -20.77
N SER A 19 -48.65 1.34 -21.06
CA SER A 19 -49.65 1.97 -20.19
C SER A 19 -50.69 0.99 -19.63
N LYS A 20 -50.68 -0.29 -20.04
CA LYS A 20 -51.68 -1.26 -19.62
C LYS A 20 -51.08 -2.65 -19.49
N PHE A 21 -51.13 -3.17 -18.27
CA PHE A 21 -50.76 -4.56 -17.99
C PHE A 21 -51.85 -5.53 -18.48
N ASP A 22 -51.47 -6.48 -19.32
CA ASP A 22 -52.31 -7.61 -19.74
C ASP A 22 -51.43 -8.86 -19.89
N PRO A 23 -51.40 -9.74 -18.87
CA PRO A 23 -50.47 -10.88 -18.83
C PRO A 23 -50.87 -12.04 -19.74
N ARG A 24 -51.96 -11.91 -20.51
CA ARG A 24 -52.43 -12.98 -21.40
C ARG A 24 -51.54 -13.10 -22.65
N PRO A 25 -51.42 -14.29 -23.25
CA PRO A 25 -50.58 -14.50 -24.44
C PRO A 25 -51.00 -13.63 -25.63
N HIS A 26 -50.02 -13.03 -26.30
CA HIS A 26 -50.25 -12.17 -27.46
C HIS A 26 -50.81 -12.98 -28.63
N SER A 27 -51.99 -12.61 -29.15
CA SER A 27 -52.70 -13.41 -30.16
C SER A 27 -52.03 -13.39 -31.54
N SER A 28 -51.41 -12.28 -31.93
CA SER A 28 -50.80 -12.11 -33.26
C SER A 28 -49.27 -12.28 -33.27
N ALA A 29 -48.64 -12.36 -32.10
CA ALA A 29 -47.19 -12.51 -31.92
C ALA A 29 -46.94 -13.59 -30.87
N ALA A 30 -47.60 -14.74 -31.06
CA ALA A 30 -47.60 -15.85 -30.13
C ALA A 30 -46.24 -16.57 -30.16
N CYS A 31 -45.28 -16.05 -29.40
CA CYS A 31 -44.00 -16.69 -29.15
C CYS A 31 -44.01 -17.28 -27.75
N HIS A 32 -43.84 -18.60 -27.65
CA HIS A 32 -43.76 -19.33 -26.38
C HIS A 32 -42.61 -20.33 -26.46
N ALA A 33 -41.74 -20.35 -25.45
CA ALA A 33 -40.67 -21.33 -25.33
C ALA A 33 -40.22 -21.47 -23.87
N HIS A 34 -39.57 -22.59 -23.54
CA HIS A 34 -39.04 -22.82 -22.20
C HIS A 34 -37.85 -21.91 -21.87
N LEU A 35 -37.10 -21.47 -22.88
CA LEU A 35 -35.99 -20.54 -22.74
C LEU A 35 -36.37 -19.16 -23.25
N LEU A 36 -35.99 -18.13 -22.51
CA LEU A 36 -36.22 -16.73 -22.89
C LEU A 36 -35.55 -16.39 -24.23
N VAL A 37 -34.34 -16.92 -24.47
CA VAL A 37 -33.56 -16.70 -25.70
C VAL A 37 -34.34 -17.19 -26.94
N ASP A 38 -35.08 -18.29 -26.82
CA ASP A 38 -35.87 -18.83 -27.93
C ASP A 38 -37.10 -17.97 -28.21
N VAL A 39 -37.74 -17.44 -27.16
CA VAL A 39 -38.84 -16.46 -27.31
C VAL A 39 -38.33 -15.19 -27.98
N LEU A 40 -37.19 -14.66 -27.55
CA LEU A 40 -36.60 -13.44 -28.12
C LEU A 40 -36.13 -13.65 -29.56
N SER A 41 -35.56 -14.82 -29.86
CA SER A 41 -35.15 -15.21 -31.22
C SER A 41 -36.32 -15.41 -32.16
N SER A 42 -37.46 -15.87 -31.63
CA SER A 42 -38.71 -16.03 -32.39
C SER A 42 -39.44 -14.70 -32.58
N ALA A 43 -39.42 -13.84 -31.56
CA ALA A 43 -40.08 -12.54 -31.57
C ALA A 43 -39.31 -11.49 -32.38
N SER A 44 -37.98 -11.61 -32.47
CA SER A 44 -37.12 -10.65 -33.16
C SER A 44 -36.09 -11.35 -34.06
N PRO A 45 -36.24 -11.27 -35.40
CA PRO A 45 -35.24 -11.79 -36.33
C PRO A 45 -33.91 -11.04 -36.22
N LYS A 46 -33.93 -9.75 -35.83
CA LYS A 46 -32.71 -8.98 -35.54
C LYS A 46 -31.95 -9.56 -34.34
N PHE A 47 -32.66 -9.87 -33.25
CA PHE A 47 -32.06 -10.50 -32.08
C PHE A 47 -31.42 -11.85 -32.45
N LYS A 48 -32.13 -12.68 -33.20
CA LYS A 48 -31.61 -13.98 -33.67
C LYS A 48 -30.30 -13.83 -34.46
N ALA A 49 -30.24 -12.88 -35.39
CA ALA A 49 -29.04 -12.61 -36.19
C ALA A 49 -27.89 -12.09 -35.32
N SER A 50 -28.13 -11.05 -34.51
CA SER A 50 -27.12 -10.44 -33.64
C SER A 50 -26.59 -11.42 -32.59
N PHE A 51 -27.46 -12.23 -31.98
CA PHE A 51 -27.08 -13.24 -31.00
C PHE A 51 -26.22 -14.35 -31.64
N ALA A 52 -26.56 -14.80 -32.85
CA ALA A 52 -25.73 -15.75 -33.59
C ALA A 52 -24.36 -15.17 -33.96
N THR A 53 -24.29 -13.90 -34.38
CA THR A 53 -23.02 -13.21 -34.65
C THR A 53 -22.18 -13.08 -33.37
N LEU A 54 -22.82 -12.78 -32.23
CA LEU A 54 -22.16 -12.66 -30.94
C LEU A 54 -21.60 -14.01 -30.46
N LEU A 55 -22.37 -15.10 -30.60
CA LEU A 55 -21.89 -16.46 -30.31
C LEU A 55 -20.76 -16.89 -31.24
N ALA A 56 -20.84 -16.55 -32.54
CA ALA A 56 -19.76 -16.84 -33.49
C ALA A 56 -18.49 -16.05 -33.13
N LYS A 57 -18.62 -14.78 -32.74
CA LYS A 57 -17.51 -13.95 -32.24
C LYS A 57 -16.92 -14.54 -30.96
N ALA A 58 -17.75 -14.92 -29.98
CA ALA A 58 -17.31 -15.54 -28.74
C ALA A 58 -16.60 -16.89 -28.99
N ALA A 59 -17.12 -17.74 -29.88
CA ALA A 59 -16.50 -19.01 -30.24
C ALA A 59 -15.19 -18.83 -31.03
N ALA A 60 -15.08 -17.81 -31.88
CA ALA A 60 -13.84 -17.47 -32.57
C ALA A 60 -12.77 -16.97 -31.59
N LEU A 61 -13.15 -16.13 -30.63
CA LEU A 61 -12.27 -15.64 -29.57
C LEU A 61 -11.81 -16.77 -28.63
N ALA A 62 -12.71 -17.70 -28.27
CA ALA A 62 -12.38 -18.88 -27.46
C ALA A 62 -11.39 -19.82 -28.17
N LYS A 63 -11.43 -19.91 -29.50
CA LYS A 63 -10.48 -20.70 -30.32
C LYS A 63 -9.09 -20.07 -30.43
N GLN A 64 -8.95 -18.75 -30.22
CA GLN A 64 -7.65 -18.06 -30.21
C GLN A 64 -6.85 -18.32 -28.92
N GLY A 65 -7.42 -19.05 -27.96
CA GLY A 65 -6.78 -19.35 -26.68
C GLY A 65 -6.74 -18.14 -25.74
N PRO A 66 -5.95 -18.21 -24.65
CA PRO A 66 -5.88 -17.21 -23.56
C PRO A 66 -5.39 -15.80 -23.95
N SER A 67 -5.19 -15.52 -25.24
CA SER A 67 -4.71 -14.24 -25.78
C SER A 67 -5.82 -13.23 -26.03
N SER A 68 -7.09 -13.65 -26.08
CA SER A 68 -8.24 -12.73 -26.14
C SER A 68 -8.74 -12.38 -24.74
N ILE A 69 -7.95 -11.60 -24.00
CA ILE A 69 -8.30 -11.09 -22.66
C ILE A 69 -9.62 -10.29 -22.67
N GLU A 70 -10.03 -9.75 -23.82
CA GLU A 70 -11.24 -8.91 -23.95
C GLU A 70 -12.54 -9.57 -23.46
N TRP A 71 -12.67 -10.91 -23.46
CA TRP A 71 -13.96 -11.56 -23.12
C TRP A 71 -14.03 -12.16 -21.71
N MET A 72 -12.90 -12.51 -21.08
CA MET A 72 -12.89 -13.04 -19.69
C MET A 72 -12.95 -11.91 -18.65
N VAL A 73 -12.82 -10.66 -19.07
CA VAL A 73 -12.81 -9.46 -18.21
C VAL A 73 -14.22 -8.92 -17.95
N ALA A 74 -15.27 -9.53 -18.50
CA ALA A 74 -16.65 -9.06 -18.39
C ALA A 74 -17.44 -9.55 -17.15
N ALA A 75 -16.76 -9.86 -16.04
CA ALA A 75 -17.41 -10.15 -14.75
C ALA A 75 -16.89 -9.18 -13.69
N GLY A 76 -17.42 -7.96 -13.72
CA GLY A 76 -17.07 -6.86 -12.81
C GLY A 76 -16.41 -5.72 -13.59
N SER A 77 -17.15 -4.62 -13.78
CA SER A 77 -16.61 -3.37 -14.33
C SER A 77 -15.48 -2.75 -13.48
N SER A 78 -15.11 -3.41 -12.38
CA SER A 78 -14.17 -2.99 -11.33
C SER A 78 -13.12 -4.04 -10.99
N LEU A 79 -12.91 -5.07 -11.82
CA LEU A 79 -12.03 -6.21 -11.53
C LEU A 79 -10.57 -5.75 -11.31
N GLY A 80 -10.26 -5.34 -10.07
CA GLY A 80 -8.94 -5.00 -9.55
C GLY A 80 -8.21 -3.79 -10.14
N GLY A 81 -8.71 -3.16 -11.21
CA GLY A 81 -8.04 -2.04 -11.87
C GLY A 81 -8.15 -0.73 -11.09
N LYS A 82 -7.04 -0.03 -10.87
CA LYS A 82 -7.08 1.34 -10.30
C LYS A 82 -7.77 2.27 -11.28
N LEU A 83 -8.79 2.99 -10.82
CA LEU A 83 -9.45 4.00 -11.64
C LEU A 83 -8.45 5.09 -12.04
N PRO A 84 -8.40 5.50 -13.32
CA PRO A 84 -7.43 6.50 -13.76
C PRO A 84 -7.78 7.86 -13.16
N TRP A 85 -6.73 8.54 -12.70
CA TRP A 85 -6.84 9.89 -12.14
C TRP A 85 -7.18 10.94 -13.20
N ASN A 86 -6.89 10.68 -14.47
CA ASN A 86 -7.30 11.51 -15.59
C ASN A 86 -8.51 10.89 -16.30
N THR A 87 -9.54 11.70 -16.54
CA THR A 87 -10.74 11.30 -17.27
C THR A 87 -10.76 12.01 -18.62
N PRO A 88 -11.12 11.36 -19.74
CA PRO A 88 -11.26 12.07 -21.01
C PRO A 88 -12.23 13.25 -20.84
N ALA A 89 -11.86 14.43 -21.34
CA ALA A 89 -12.78 15.57 -21.38
C ALA A 89 -14.04 15.13 -22.11
N SER A 90 -15.22 15.40 -21.53
CA SER A 90 -16.52 15.14 -22.15
C SER A 90 -16.59 15.92 -23.48
N THR A 91 -16.07 15.31 -24.53
CA THR A 91 -16.08 15.82 -25.91
C THR A 91 -16.95 14.93 -26.80
N ALA A 92 -17.59 13.92 -26.22
CA ALA A 92 -18.87 13.40 -26.66
C ALA A 92 -19.85 13.90 -25.58
N SER A 93 -20.88 14.73 -25.80
CA SER A 93 -21.85 14.76 -26.90
C SER A 93 -22.27 13.39 -27.44
N ASP A 94 -21.98 12.31 -26.72
CA ASP A 94 -22.90 11.19 -26.72
C ASP A 94 -24.10 11.76 -25.97
N GLU A 95 -25.16 12.11 -26.70
CA GLU A 95 -26.47 12.40 -26.12
C GLU A 95 -26.69 11.37 -25.02
N HIS A 96 -26.89 11.83 -23.78
CA HIS A 96 -27.16 10.95 -22.64
C HIS A 96 -28.24 9.95 -23.07
N THR A 97 -27.80 8.74 -23.39
CA THR A 97 -28.68 7.66 -23.81
C THR A 97 -29.23 7.14 -22.50
N TYR A 98 -30.48 7.49 -22.22
CA TYR A 98 -31.17 7.06 -21.02
C TYR A 98 -31.08 5.53 -20.93
N ASP A 99 -30.22 5.06 -20.04
CA ASP A 99 -30.04 3.66 -19.72
C ASP A 99 -30.92 3.35 -18.51
N LEU A 100 -32.02 2.63 -18.76
CA LEU A 100 -32.95 2.20 -17.73
C LEU A 100 -32.25 1.42 -16.62
N ASN A 101 -31.22 0.63 -16.95
CA ASN A 101 -30.50 -0.18 -15.98
C ASN A 101 -29.62 0.72 -15.08
N ARG A 102 -29.01 1.77 -15.64
CA ARG A 102 -28.19 2.72 -14.85
C ARG A 102 -29.04 3.56 -13.89
N ALA A 103 -30.25 3.91 -14.28
CA ALA A 103 -31.20 4.61 -13.41
C ALA A 103 -31.76 3.68 -12.31
N GLU A 104 -31.92 2.39 -12.59
CA GLU A 104 -32.27 1.37 -11.58
C GLU A 104 -31.12 1.13 -10.59
N ASP A 105 -29.86 1.07 -11.04
CA ASP A 105 -28.67 0.94 -10.17
C ASP A 105 -28.56 2.12 -9.18
N GLU A 106 -28.87 3.35 -9.60
CA GLU A 106 -28.82 4.54 -8.75
C GLU A 106 -29.98 4.58 -7.73
N LEU A 107 -31.14 4.01 -8.09
CA LEU A 107 -32.29 3.84 -7.19
C LEU A 107 -32.13 2.67 -6.22
N CYS A 108 -31.34 1.67 -6.59
CA CYS A 108 -31.02 0.46 -5.84
C CYS A 108 -29.53 0.43 -5.48
N ALA A 109 -28.96 1.54 -5.01
CA ALA A 109 -27.58 1.59 -4.54
C ALA A 109 -27.41 0.60 -3.37
N SER A 110 -27.01 -0.63 -3.69
CA SER A 110 -26.87 -1.72 -2.74
C SER A 110 -25.59 -1.56 -1.91
N TYR A 111 -24.72 -0.61 -2.28
CA TYR A 111 -23.40 -0.36 -1.70
C TYR A 111 -22.59 -1.65 -1.50
N GLY A 112 -22.77 -2.62 -2.41
CA GLY A 112 -22.06 -3.90 -2.40
C GLY A 112 -22.80 -5.02 -1.68
N MET A 113 -24.04 -4.79 -1.25
CA MET A 113 -24.93 -5.84 -0.77
C MET A 113 -25.31 -6.77 -1.92
N ASP A 114 -25.18 -8.08 -1.69
CA ASP A 114 -25.59 -9.09 -2.65
C ASP A 114 -27.12 -9.09 -2.80
N GLU A 115 -27.61 -8.86 -4.02
CA GLU A 115 -29.04 -8.79 -4.35
C GLU A 115 -29.79 -10.11 -4.08
N ARG A 116 -29.05 -11.21 -3.88
CA ARG A 116 -29.60 -12.54 -3.59
C ARG A 116 -30.24 -12.66 -2.20
N GLY A 117 -30.14 -11.64 -1.34
CA GLY A 117 -30.85 -11.55 -0.06
C GLY A 117 -30.33 -12.47 1.06
N VAL A 118 -29.30 -13.28 0.79
CA VAL A 118 -28.58 -14.04 1.82
C VAL A 118 -27.35 -13.22 2.22
N LEU A 119 -27.26 -12.85 3.50
CA LEU A 119 -26.07 -12.19 4.05
C LEU A 119 -24.88 -13.14 3.96
N ARG A 120 -23.85 -12.74 3.23
CA ARG A 120 -22.60 -13.49 3.07
C ARG A 120 -21.81 -13.49 4.38
N ASP A 121 -21.19 -14.60 4.73
CA ASP A 121 -20.26 -14.67 5.87
C ASP A 121 -18.82 -14.60 5.36
N TRP A 122 -18.27 -13.39 5.35
CA TRP A 122 -16.91 -13.15 4.86
C TRP A 122 -15.85 -13.87 5.70
N ASN A 123 -16.04 -13.99 7.01
CA ASN A 123 -15.05 -14.64 7.86
C ASN A 123 -15.05 -16.14 7.60
N GLU A 124 -16.22 -16.79 7.58
CA GLU A 124 -16.29 -18.23 7.34
C GLU A 124 -15.73 -18.61 5.98
N GLU A 125 -16.08 -17.87 4.92
CA GLU A 125 -15.52 -18.10 3.58
C GLU A 125 -13.99 -17.90 3.54
N TYR A 126 -13.49 -16.85 4.19
CA TYR A 126 -12.06 -16.57 4.27
C TYR A 126 -11.31 -17.68 5.04
N GLN A 127 -11.83 -18.11 6.20
CA GLN A 127 -11.20 -19.17 7.00
C GLN A 127 -11.26 -20.53 6.30
N CYS A 128 -12.40 -20.88 5.69
CA CYS A 128 -12.53 -22.11 4.89
C CYS A 128 -11.44 -22.20 3.82
N CYS A 129 -11.10 -21.08 3.20
CA CYS A 129 -10.03 -21.04 2.20
C CYS A 129 -8.64 -21.17 2.84
N ARG A 130 -8.40 -20.56 4.00
CA ARG A 130 -7.14 -20.72 4.72
C ARG A 130 -6.91 -22.17 5.18
N GLU A 131 -7.97 -22.88 5.52
CA GLU A 131 -7.93 -24.26 6.04
C GLU A 131 -7.76 -25.33 4.95
N LEU A 132 -7.87 -24.95 3.67
CA LEU A 132 -7.61 -25.86 2.57
C LEU A 132 -6.21 -26.48 2.67
N PRO A 133 -6.05 -27.77 2.35
CA PRO A 133 -4.77 -28.44 2.43
C PRO A 133 -3.77 -27.84 1.42
N VAL A 134 -2.49 -27.90 1.78
CA VAL A 134 -1.34 -27.46 0.94
C VAL A 134 -0.36 -28.61 0.70
N THR A 135 -0.82 -29.86 0.78
CA THR A 135 0.08 -31.02 0.67
C THR A 135 0.50 -31.30 -0.76
N SER A 136 -0.35 -30.93 -1.73
CA SER A 136 -0.07 -31.02 -3.15
C SER A 136 -0.17 -29.65 -3.80
N LEU A 137 0.66 -29.41 -4.84
CA LEU A 137 0.59 -28.21 -5.68
C LEU A 137 -0.83 -27.95 -6.22
N LYS A 138 -1.59 -29.02 -6.55
CA LYS A 138 -2.97 -28.85 -7.03
C LYS A 138 -3.88 -28.25 -5.96
N GLU A 139 -3.69 -28.65 -4.70
CA GLU A 139 -4.46 -28.14 -3.57
C GLU A 139 -4.05 -26.71 -3.25
N GLU A 140 -2.75 -26.41 -3.26
CA GLU A 140 -2.22 -25.06 -3.08
C GLU A 140 -2.74 -24.09 -4.15
N LEU A 141 -2.81 -24.52 -5.41
CA LEU A 141 -3.37 -23.74 -6.51
C LEU A 141 -4.87 -23.46 -6.32
N VAL A 142 -5.64 -24.45 -5.89
CA VAL A 142 -7.06 -24.27 -5.58
C VAL A 142 -7.22 -23.30 -4.41
N ARG A 143 -6.43 -23.48 -3.34
CA ARG A 143 -6.41 -22.58 -2.19
C ARG A 143 -6.11 -21.15 -2.59
N ALA A 144 -5.02 -20.92 -3.33
CA ALA A 144 -4.60 -19.60 -3.78
C ALA A 144 -5.67 -18.95 -4.69
N ARG A 145 -6.27 -19.71 -5.62
CA ARG A 145 -7.34 -19.22 -6.51
C ARG A 145 -8.55 -18.73 -5.74
N VAL A 146 -9.07 -19.56 -4.83
CA VAL A 146 -10.29 -19.23 -4.09
C VAL A 146 -10.01 -18.09 -3.10
N MET A 147 -8.84 -18.09 -2.46
CA MET A 147 -8.38 -17.01 -1.58
C MET A 147 -8.32 -15.67 -2.33
N TYR A 148 -7.66 -15.64 -3.50
CA TYR A 148 -7.54 -14.43 -4.30
C TYR A 148 -8.90 -13.87 -4.73
N LYS A 149 -9.82 -14.76 -5.11
CA LYS A 149 -11.18 -14.38 -5.47
C LYS A 149 -11.95 -13.76 -4.31
N ILE A 150 -12.02 -14.43 -3.15
CA ILE A 150 -12.82 -13.97 -2.01
C ILE A 150 -12.29 -12.65 -1.48
N VAL A 151 -10.97 -12.49 -1.39
CA VAL A 151 -10.41 -11.24 -0.87
C VAL A 151 -10.62 -10.08 -1.84
N THR A 152 -10.53 -10.31 -3.15
CA THR A 152 -10.87 -9.27 -4.15
C THR A 152 -12.33 -8.83 -3.99
N GLU A 153 -13.27 -9.77 -3.88
CA GLU A 153 -14.69 -9.47 -3.65
C GLU A 153 -14.92 -8.77 -2.29
N PHE A 154 -14.19 -9.15 -1.24
CA PHE A 154 -14.24 -8.51 0.09
C PHE A 154 -13.75 -7.07 0.01
N VAL A 155 -12.65 -6.80 -0.71
CA VAL A 155 -12.12 -5.45 -0.89
C VAL A 155 -13.12 -4.56 -1.64
N GLU A 156 -13.78 -5.08 -2.67
CA GLU A 156 -14.83 -4.34 -3.39
C GLU A 156 -16.01 -3.99 -2.46
N ALA A 157 -16.54 -4.97 -1.72
CA ALA A 157 -17.63 -4.77 -0.78
C ALA A 157 -17.26 -3.81 0.37
N ALA A 158 -16.05 -3.95 0.92
CA ALA A 158 -15.52 -3.07 1.96
C ALA A 158 -15.34 -1.64 1.46
N THR A 159 -14.91 -1.46 0.22
CA THR A 159 -14.73 -0.14 -0.39
C THR A 159 -16.07 0.59 -0.55
N GLN A 160 -17.10 -0.11 -1.03
CA GLN A 160 -18.44 0.46 -1.20
C GLN A 160 -19.11 0.75 0.14
N GLY A 161 -18.97 -0.15 1.13
CA GLY A 161 -19.46 0.08 2.49
C GLY A 161 -18.77 1.25 3.19
N ALA A 162 -17.46 1.41 3.02
CA ALA A 162 -16.72 2.54 3.59
C ALA A 162 -17.17 3.89 3.00
N VAL A 163 -17.42 3.97 1.69
CA VAL A 163 -17.98 5.16 1.04
C VAL A 163 -19.35 5.49 1.62
N ALA A 164 -20.24 4.50 1.73
CA ALA A 164 -21.57 4.67 2.28
C ALA A 164 -21.58 5.17 3.75
N ILE A 165 -20.63 4.71 4.56
CA ILE A 165 -20.47 5.18 5.96
C ILE A 165 -20.04 6.64 5.99
N VAL A 166 -19.02 7.02 5.19
CA VAL A 166 -18.49 8.39 5.17
C VAL A 166 -19.51 9.40 4.62
N GLU A 167 -20.36 8.97 3.67
CA GLU A 167 -21.46 9.77 3.13
C GLU A 167 -22.67 9.85 4.09
N GLY A 168 -22.68 9.08 5.19
CA GLY A 168 -23.75 9.10 6.19
C GLY A 168 -24.97 8.26 5.84
N HIS A 169 -24.87 7.35 4.88
CA HIS A 169 -25.96 6.44 4.49
C HIS A 169 -26.16 5.29 5.50
N ILE A 170 -25.14 4.97 6.31
CA ILE A 170 -25.16 3.86 7.27
C ILE A 170 -24.97 4.43 8.69
N PRO A 171 -25.95 4.27 9.61
CA PRO A 171 -25.81 4.72 10.98
C PRO A 171 -24.90 3.78 11.81
N PRO A 172 -24.21 4.30 12.84
CA PRO A 172 -23.45 3.47 13.77
C PRO A 172 -24.35 2.59 14.63
N ILE A 173 -23.83 1.44 15.09
CA ILE A 173 -24.53 0.55 16.03
C ILE A 173 -24.66 1.18 17.41
N ASN A 174 -23.65 1.97 17.79
CA ASN A 174 -23.55 2.65 19.07
C ASN A 174 -23.68 4.18 18.90
N PRO A 175 -24.86 4.70 18.51
CA PRO A 175 -25.04 6.12 18.26
C PRO A 175 -24.96 6.99 19.52
N MET A 176 -25.00 6.38 20.71
CA MET A 176 -24.94 7.09 22.00
C MET A 176 -23.51 7.26 22.52
N ASP A 177 -22.54 6.56 21.94
CA ASP A 177 -21.12 6.68 22.30
C ASP A 177 -20.48 7.86 21.55
N ASP A 178 -19.28 8.26 21.97
CA ASP A 178 -18.48 9.26 21.27
C ASP A 178 -18.19 8.83 19.82
N GLU A 179 -18.16 9.79 18.89
CA GLU A 179 -17.86 9.55 17.47
C GLU A 179 -16.54 8.78 17.23
N SER A 180 -15.55 9.00 18.09
CA SER A 180 -14.25 8.29 18.05
C SER A 180 -14.32 6.80 18.39
N ALA A 181 -15.44 6.38 18.98
CA ALA A 181 -15.76 5.01 19.36
C ALA A 181 -16.89 4.41 18.50
N HIS A 182 -17.40 5.15 17.51
CA HIS A 182 -18.45 4.65 16.61
C HIS A 182 -17.97 3.44 15.82
N VAL A 183 -18.84 2.43 15.81
CA VAL A 183 -18.67 1.16 15.12
C VAL A 183 -19.86 0.95 14.20
N TYR A 184 -19.57 0.49 12.99
CA TYR A 184 -20.58 0.21 11.97
C TYR A 184 -20.46 -1.26 11.56
N VAL A 185 -21.60 -1.90 11.28
CA VAL A 185 -21.62 -3.21 10.64
C VAL A 185 -22.51 -3.14 9.42
N PHE A 186 -21.96 -3.50 8.28
CA PHE A 186 -22.67 -3.51 7.02
C PHE A 186 -22.17 -4.67 6.16
N ASN A 187 -23.08 -5.41 5.52
CA ASN A 187 -22.76 -6.61 4.74
C ASN A 187 -21.90 -7.65 5.50
N ASN A 188 -22.13 -7.84 6.81
CA ASN A 188 -21.30 -8.66 7.72
C ASN A 188 -19.80 -8.29 7.73
N ILE A 189 -19.49 -7.02 7.44
CA ILE A 189 -18.18 -6.43 7.59
C ILE A 189 -18.24 -5.44 8.75
N PHE A 190 -17.27 -5.52 9.64
CA PHE A 190 -17.08 -4.60 10.74
C PHE A 190 -16.27 -3.40 10.26
N PHE A 191 -16.79 -2.19 10.48
CA PHE A 191 -16.10 -0.95 10.14
C PHE A 191 -15.85 -0.11 11.39
N SER A 192 -14.66 0.46 11.46
CA SER A 192 -14.28 1.42 12.50
C SER A 192 -13.57 2.63 11.88
N LEU A 193 -13.80 3.80 12.46
CA LEU A 193 -13.16 5.04 12.04
C LEU A 193 -11.85 5.22 12.80
N SER A 194 -10.78 5.60 12.09
CA SER A 194 -9.48 5.90 12.70
C SER A 194 -9.42 7.34 13.21
N ILE A 195 -10.34 7.69 14.11
CA ILE A 195 -10.44 9.02 14.73
C ILE A 195 -9.80 8.99 16.13
N ASP A 196 -9.17 10.11 16.50
CA ASP A 196 -8.61 10.30 17.84
C ASP A 196 -9.73 10.37 18.88
N GLY A 197 -9.64 9.55 19.93
CA GLY A 197 -10.64 9.49 20.99
C GLY A 197 -10.09 10.02 22.29
N LYS A 198 -10.87 10.83 23.01
CA LYS A 198 -10.49 11.43 24.30
C LYS A 198 -10.03 10.39 25.35
N ASP A 199 -10.53 9.16 25.25
CA ASP A 199 -10.25 8.07 26.20
C ASP A 199 -9.30 6.98 25.67
N LYS A 200 -8.68 7.13 24.48
CA LYS A 200 -7.68 6.17 23.97
C LYS A 200 -6.28 6.37 24.60
N ALA A 201 -6.23 6.67 25.90
CA ALA A 201 -5.02 6.68 26.71
C ALA A 201 -4.35 5.29 26.86
N ALA A 202 -4.98 4.22 26.35
CA ALA A 202 -4.55 2.82 26.51
C ALA A 202 -3.79 2.21 25.32
N LYS A 203 -3.58 2.94 24.21
CA LYS A 203 -2.54 2.59 23.22
C LYS A 203 -1.39 3.57 23.44
N ASP A 204 -0.15 3.12 23.48
CA ASP A 204 1.05 3.91 23.86
C ASP A 204 1.38 5.15 22.98
N ALA A 205 0.42 5.64 22.20
CA ALA A 205 0.44 6.93 21.52
C ALA A 205 -0.39 7.95 22.30
N ALA A 206 0.29 8.91 22.96
CA ALA A 206 -0.37 10.14 23.37
C ALA A 206 -0.99 10.84 22.14
N GLY A 207 -2.27 11.20 22.26
CA GLY A 207 -3.19 11.91 21.35
C GLY A 207 -2.66 12.43 20.00
N GLY A 208 -3.38 12.09 18.93
CA GLY A 208 -3.26 12.72 17.62
C GLY A 208 -3.81 11.86 16.48
N GLU A 209 -4.52 12.49 15.54
CA GLU A 209 -5.10 11.84 14.34
C GLU A 209 -4.02 11.13 13.50
N GLU A 210 -2.82 11.70 13.41
CA GLU A 210 -1.68 11.07 12.71
C GLU A 210 -1.28 9.71 13.32
N ALA A 211 -1.30 9.61 14.66
CA ALA A 211 -0.92 8.37 15.34
C ALA A 211 -1.97 7.28 15.09
N ALA A 212 -3.26 7.63 15.10
CA ALA A 212 -4.34 6.72 14.74
C ALA A 212 -4.21 6.21 13.29
N TYR A 213 -3.94 7.11 12.34
CA TYR A 213 -3.70 6.75 10.94
C TYR A 213 -2.48 5.83 10.78
N SER A 214 -1.39 6.13 11.48
CA SER A 214 -0.17 5.33 11.46
C SER A 214 -0.41 3.93 12.06
N ALA A 215 -1.12 3.85 13.19
CA ALA A 215 -1.47 2.59 13.84
C ALA A 215 -2.31 1.68 12.93
N ALA A 216 -3.33 2.23 12.24
CA ALA A 216 -4.15 1.47 11.29
C ALA A 216 -3.32 0.88 10.13
N ASN A 217 -2.38 1.65 9.57
CA ASN A 217 -1.49 1.13 8.52
C ASN A 217 -0.56 0.02 9.04
N ARG A 218 -0.09 0.16 10.28
CA ARG A 218 0.84 -0.80 10.90
C ARG A 218 0.14 -2.10 11.27
N ASP A 219 -1.10 -2.01 11.75
CA ASP A 219 -1.94 -3.19 11.96
C ASP A 219 -2.14 -3.96 10.65
N LEU A 220 -2.49 -3.25 9.56
CA LEU A 220 -2.60 -3.88 8.23
C LEU A 220 -1.30 -4.55 7.77
N GLN A 221 -0.15 -3.91 8.02
CA GLN A 221 1.17 -4.51 7.72
C GLN A 221 1.44 -5.74 8.59
N GLY A 222 1.05 -5.71 9.87
CA GLY A 222 1.11 -6.85 10.78
C GLY A 222 0.28 -8.02 10.28
N VAL A 223 -0.99 -7.77 9.93
CA VAL A 223 -1.88 -8.79 9.35
C VAL A 223 -1.30 -9.36 8.06
N LYS A 224 -0.72 -8.52 7.19
CA LYS A 224 -0.05 -8.99 5.96
C LYS A 224 1.14 -9.90 6.27
N ALA A 225 1.97 -9.54 7.25
CA ALA A 225 3.12 -10.37 7.64
C ALA A 225 2.68 -11.73 8.21
N PHE A 226 1.64 -11.76 9.05
CA PHE A 226 1.07 -13.03 9.56
C PHE A 226 0.38 -13.85 8.46
N ASN A 227 -0.21 -13.21 7.45
CA ASN A 227 -0.73 -13.89 6.26
C ASN A 227 0.37 -14.54 5.44
N GLU A 228 1.51 -13.86 5.26
CA GLU A 228 2.68 -14.39 4.54
C GLU A 228 3.40 -15.50 5.33
N ALA A 229 3.38 -15.46 6.67
CA ALA A 229 3.93 -16.52 7.53
C ALA A 229 3.10 -17.83 7.50
N ASP A 230 1.81 -17.72 7.16
CA ASP A 230 0.86 -18.82 6.92
C ASP A 230 0.97 -20.01 7.90
N VAL A 231 0.82 -19.73 9.21
CA VAL A 231 0.87 -20.74 10.27
C VAL A 231 -0.48 -21.46 10.41
N ARG A 232 -0.46 -22.80 10.38
CA ARG A 232 -1.69 -23.61 10.42
C ARG A 232 -2.36 -23.55 11.79
N GLY A 233 -3.65 -23.23 11.82
CA GLY A 233 -4.44 -23.08 13.06
C GLY A 233 -4.33 -21.71 13.73
N LEU A 234 -3.52 -20.81 13.17
CA LEU A 234 -3.50 -19.39 13.53
C LEU A 234 -4.28 -18.59 12.47
N HIS A 235 -5.38 -17.97 12.90
CA HIS A 235 -6.32 -17.30 12.02
C HIS A 235 -6.15 -15.78 12.09
N THR A 236 -6.24 -15.13 10.94
CA THR A 236 -6.25 -13.67 10.79
C THR A 236 -7.57 -13.25 10.16
N LEU A 237 -7.90 -11.96 10.22
CA LEU A 237 -9.09 -11.41 9.59
C LEU A 237 -8.78 -10.83 8.22
N ALA A 238 -9.74 -10.92 7.30
CA ALA A 238 -9.70 -10.13 6.09
C ALA A 238 -9.78 -8.65 6.48
N THR A 239 -8.73 -7.87 6.18
CA THR A 239 -8.61 -6.47 6.64
C THR A 239 -8.30 -5.56 5.46
N THR A 240 -9.08 -4.48 5.34
CA THR A 240 -8.92 -3.46 4.31
C THR A 240 -8.98 -2.07 4.96
N VAL A 241 -8.07 -1.18 4.58
CA VAL A 241 -8.06 0.22 5.01
C VAL A 241 -8.41 1.09 3.82
N VAL A 242 -9.45 1.90 3.97
CA VAL A 242 -9.98 2.78 2.93
C VAL A 242 -9.84 4.23 3.38
N ASP A 243 -9.15 5.04 2.57
CA ASP A 243 -9.10 6.49 2.74
C ASP A 243 -10.09 7.15 1.77
N TYR A 244 -11.06 7.91 2.30
CA TYR A 244 -12.06 8.62 1.50
C TYR A 244 -12.48 9.93 2.17
N LEU A 245 -12.47 11.04 1.41
CA LEU A 245 -12.83 12.39 1.88
C LEU A 245 -12.18 12.84 3.20
N GLY A 246 -10.91 12.49 3.41
CA GLY A 246 -10.17 12.85 4.62
C GLY A 246 -10.43 11.95 5.83
N VAL A 247 -11.25 10.90 5.67
CA VAL A 247 -11.55 9.91 6.71
C VAL A 247 -10.90 8.58 6.36
N ARG A 248 -10.30 7.94 7.36
CA ARG A 248 -9.78 6.57 7.25
C ARG A 248 -10.70 5.59 7.94
N VAL A 249 -11.20 4.64 7.16
CA VAL A 249 -12.07 3.55 7.60
C VAL A 249 -11.29 2.24 7.57
N ILE A 250 -11.33 1.50 8.68
CA ILE A 250 -10.80 0.13 8.78
C ILE A 250 -11.98 -0.82 8.64
N ALA A 251 -11.93 -1.71 7.66
CA ALA A 251 -12.92 -2.75 7.40
C ALA A 251 -12.33 -4.13 7.70
N GLN A 252 -13.00 -4.91 8.55
CA GLN A 252 -12.57 -6.23 9.00
C GLN A 252 -13.70 -7.26 8.91
N SER A 253 -13.38 -8.52 8.62
CA SER A 253 -14.34 -9.62 8.76
C SER A 253 -14.71 -9.83 10.23
N VAL A 254 -15.97 -10.21 10.50
CA VAL A 254 -16.47 -10.33 11.89
C VAL A 254 -16.07 -11.67 12.50
N ILE A 255 -15.56 -11.66 13.74
CA ILE A 255 -15.30 -12.89 14.51
C ILE A 255 -16.63 -13.45 15.04
N PRO A 256 -16.92 -14.74 14.82
CA PRO A 256 -18.12 -15.38 15.36
C PRO A 256 -18.20 -15.26 16.89
N GLY A 257 -19.31 -14.74 17.41
CA GLY A 257 -19.60 -14.68 18.84
C GLY A 257 -19.24 -13.35 19.53
N ILE A 258 -18.53 -12.43 18.86
CA ILE A 258 -18.12 -11.16 19.47
C ILE A 258 -19.29 -10.19 19.72
N LEU A 259 -20.37 -10.30 18.93
CA LEU A 259 -21.57 -9.47 19.04
C LEU A 259 -22.73 -10.14 19.80
N GLN A 260 -22.63 -11.43 20.14
CA GLN A 260 -23.79 -12.25 20.56
C GLN A 260 -23.92 -12.50 22.08
N GLY A 261 -23.08 -11.92 22.93
CA GLY A 261 -23.27 -11.83 24.39
C GLY A 261 -23.20 -13.15 25.19
N GLU A 262 -23.88 -14.22 24.78
CA GLU A 262 -24.03 -15.47 25.54
C GLU A 262 -22.98 -16.54 25.20
N ALA A 263 -22.26 -16.39 24.08
CA ALA A 263 -21.13 -17.24 23.65
C ALA A 263 -19.86 -16.40 23.41
N ALA A 264 -19.53 -15.53 24.37
CA ALA A 264 -18.50 -14.51 24.22
C ALA A 264 -17.13 -15.10 23.90
N SER A 265 -16.49 -14.54 22.86
CA SER A 265 -15.12 -14.82 22.48
C SER A 265 -14.16 -14.54 23.64
N LYS A 266 -13.21 -15.44 23.90
CA LYS A 266 -12.33 -15.36 25.08
C LYS A 266 -10.95 -14.85 24.70
N LEU A 267 -10.40 -13.93 25.51
CA LEU A 267 -8.99 -13.56 25.43
C LEU A 267 -8.12 -14.71 25.94
N VAL A 268 -7.24 -15.21 25.08
CA VAL A 268 -6.35 -16.35 25.34
C VAL A 268 -4.87 -16.01 25.18
N TYR A 269 -4.53 -14.86 24.60
CA TYR A 269 -3.14 -14.42 24.44
C TYR A 269 -3.01 -12.89 24.44
N GLY A 270 -1.98 -12.36 25.08
CA GLY A 270 -1.68 -10.93 25.15
C GLY A 270 -2.60 -10.14 26.09
N SER A 271 -2.75 -8.84 25.83
CA SER A 271 -3.39 -7.90 26.76
C SER A 271 -4.41 -6.96 26.08
N VAL A 272 -5.47 -6.62 26.81
CA VAL A 272 -6.49 -5.64 26.38
C VAL A 272 -6.38 -4.31 27.15
N ASP A 273 -5.69 -4.32 28.28
CA ASP A 273 -5.58 -3.22 29.25
C ASP A 273 -4.18 -2.56 29.24
N GLY A 274 -3.45 -2.66 28.13
CA GLY A 274 -2.14 -2.01 27.95
C GLY A 274 -1.00 -2.70 28.73
N GLY A 275 -1.14 -4.00 29.01
CA GLY A 275 -0.14 -4.82 29.69
C GLY A 275 -0.29 -4.90 31.21
N LYS A 276 -1.42 -4.42 31.77
CA LYS A 276 -1.72 -4.58 33.21
C LYS A 276 -2.00 -6.04 33.56
N THR A 277 -2.80 -6.71 32.73
CA THR A 277 -3.02 -8.16 32.76
C THR A 277 -2.65 -8.78 31.42
N ILE A 278 -2.08 -10.00 31.46
CA ILE A 278 -1.64 -10.72 30.26
C ILE A 278 -2.21 -12.13 30.30
N ALA A 279 -2.87 -12.54 29.21
CA ALA A 279 -3.27 -13.92 28.98
C ALA A 279 -2.16 -14.67 28.22
N ALA A 280 -1.94 -15.93 28.58
CA ALA A 280 -1.04 -16.80 27.82
C ALA A 280 -1.47 -18.26 27.86
N ASN A 281 -2.24 -18.62 26.84
CA ASN A 281 -2.58 -20.00 26.58
C ASN A 281 -1.43 -20.73 25.88
N SER A 282 -1.06 -21.92 26.40
CA SER A 282 0.03 -22.74 25.84
C SER A 282 -0.18 -23.13 24.37
N LYS A 283 -1.42 -23.40 23.94
CA LYS A 283 -1.71 -23.77 22.54
C LYS A 283 -1.47 -22.60 21.59
N MET A 284 -1.98 -21.42 21.95
CA MET A 284 -1.77 -20.22 21.14
C MET A 284 -0.30 -19.80 21.15
N HIS A 285 0.38 -19.96 22.28
CA HIS A 285 1.81 -19.66 22.38
C HIS A 285 2.65 -20.48 21.39
N ALA A 286 2.38 -21.80 21.27
CA ALA A 286 3.08 -22.65 20.30
C ALA A 286 2.90 -22.18 18.85
N LEU A 287 1.69 -21.73 18.48
CA LEU A 287 1.42 -21.16 17.16
C LEU A 287 2.13 -19.82 16.95
N MET A 288 2.16 -18.97 17.98
CA MET A 288 2.87 -17.69 17.96
C MET A 288 4.39 -17.89 17.87
N LEU A 289 4.95 -18.94 18.46
CA LEU A 289 6.37 -19.28 18.31
C LEU A 289 6.72 -19.68 16.88
N GLU A 290 5.88 -20.49 16.22
CA GLU A 290 6.07 -20.82 14.80
C GLU A 290 6.00 -19.56 13.92
N ALA A 291 5.03 -18.69 14.18
CA ALA A 291 4.91 -17.41 13.50
C ALA A 291 6.13 -16.50 13.78
N GLY A 292 6.56 -16.43 15.03
CA GLY A 292 7.68 -15.61 15.47
C GLY A 292 9.00 -16.04 14.85
N ALA A 293 9.23 -17.35 14.68
CA ALA A 293 10.41 -17.86 13.98
C ALA A 293 10.47 -17.38 12.51
N LYS A 294 9.33 -17.35 11.80
CA LYS A 294 9.25 -16.85 10.41
C LYS A 294 9.32 -15.31 10.34
N LEU A 295 8.83 -14.62 11.37
CA LEU A 295 8.74 -13.16 11.44
C LEU A 295 9.93 -12.50 12.15
N HIS A 296 10.93 -13.26 12.58
CA HIS A 296 12.09 -12.79 13.35
C HIS A 296 11.71 -12.14 14.70
N ILE A 297 10.70 -12.68 15.38
CA ILE A 297 10.21 -12.20 16.68
C ILE A 297 10.76 -13.10 17.79
N ALA A 298 11.37 -12.49 18.79
CA ALA A 298 11.92 -13.20 19.94
C ALA A 298 10.85 -13.53 21.00
N GLU A 299 10.97 -14.70 21.62
CA GLU A 299 10.22 -15.08 22.82
C GLU A 299 10.87 -14.48 24.07
N ARG A 300 10.09 -13.84 24.94
CA ARG A 300 10.60 -13.27 26.20
C ARG A 300 9.62 -13.49 27.36
N SER A 301 10.17 -13.58 28.56
CA SER A 301 9.40 -13.58 29.80
C SER A 301 9.06 -12.14 30.18
N ILE A 302 7.77 -11.83 30.23
CA ILE A 302 7.26 -10.48 30.49
C ILE A 302 6.55 -10.48 31.84
N LYS A 303 6.82 -9.44 32.65
CA LYS A 303 6.10 -9.18 33.89
C LYS A 303 4.99 -8.15 33.64
N PRO A 304 3.70 -8.48 33.88
CA PRO A 304 2.60 -7.52 33.77
C PRO A 304 2.79 -6.32 34.71
N LEU A 305 2.21 -5.17 34.34
CA LEU A 305 2.29 -3.94 35.15
C LEU A 305 1.47 -4.04 36.46
N GLY A 306 0.45 -4.90 36.49
CA GLY A 306 -0.52 -4.97 37.59
C GLY A 306 -1.62 -3.92 37.47
N LYS A 307 -2.71 -4.10 38.22
CA LYS A 307 -3.84 -3.16 38.29
C LYS A 307 -3.58 -2.11 39.38
N ASP A 308 -3.83 -0.84 39.09
CA ASP A 308 -3.74 0.23 40.09
C ASP A 308 -5.00 0.27 40.98
N GLU A 309 -4.93 0.95 42.14
CA GLU A 309 -6.10 1.08 43.04
C GLU A 309 -7.34 1.69 42.37
N ALA A 310 -7.14 2.55 41.36
CA ALA A 310 -8.22 3.14 40.57
C ALA A 310 -8.89 2.12 39.63
N ASP A 311 -8.13 1.21 39.03
CA ASP A 311 -8.69 0.16 38.17
C ASP A 311 -9.53 -0.84 38.98
N LEU A 312 -9.03 -1.21 40.17
CA LEU A 312 -9.74 -2.08 41.11
C LEU A 312 -11.02 -1.44 41.65
N ALA A 313 -11.09 -0.10 41.73
CA ALA A 313 -12.30 0.62 42.10
C ALA A 313 -13.32 0.65 40.94
N ALA A 314 -12.87 0.87 39.70
CA ALA A 314 -13.71 0.85 38.51
C ALA A 314 -14.31 -0.53 38.23
N GLU A 315 -13.54 -1.61 38.46
CA GLU A 315 -14.06 -2.99 38.35
C GLU A 315 -15.13 -3.29 39.39
N LYS A 316 -14.95 -2.84 40.64
CA LYS A 316 -15.97 -2.98 41.69
C LYS A 316 -17.25 -2.20 41.35
N GLU A 317 -17.12 -1.06 40.68
CA GLU A 317 -18.25 -0.26 40.20
C GLU A 317 -18.98 -0.95 39.03
N GLN A 318 -18.25 -1.54 38.08
CA GLN A 318 -18.82 -2.34 36.99
C GLN A 318 -19.49 -3.63 37.48
N GLU A 319 -18.87 -4.33 38.44
CA GLU A 319 -19.46 -5.50 39.10
C GLU A 319 -20.73 -5.13 39.89
N ALA A 320 -20.74 -3.97 40.56
CA ALA A 320 -21.93 -3.44 41.24
C ALA A 320 -23.08 -3.09 40.27
N LEU A 321 -22.76 -2.75 39.02
CA LEU A 321 -23.71 -2.53 37.93
C LEU A 321 -24.16 -3.82 37.22
N GLY A 322 -23.66 -4.99 37.64
CA GLY A 322 -24.01 -6.28 37.06
C GLY A 322 -23.40 -6.55 35.68
N VAL A 323 -22.40 -5.75 35.26
CA VAL A 323 -21.65 -5.96 34.02
C VAL A 323 -20.55 -6.99 34.33
N VAL A 324 -20.58 -8.14 33.65
CA VAL A 324 -19.52 -9.15 33.79
C VAL A 324 -18.21 -8.54 33.26
N PRO A 325 -17.10 -8.58 34.01
CA PRO A 325 -15.84 -8.00 33.56
C PRO A 325 -15.43 -8.63 32.22
N VAL A 326 -15.05 -7.78 31.26
CA VAL A 326 -14.62 -8.17 29.90
C VAL A 326 -13.39 -9.09 29.93
N SER A 327 -12.69 -9.15 31.07
CA SER A 327 -11.56 -10.04 31.33
C SER A 327 -11.95 -11.47 31.75
N GLY A 328 -13.07 -12.03 31.28
CA GLY A 328 -13.46 -13.42 31.52
C GLY A 328 -12.55 -14.49 30.88
N GLY A 329 -11.28 -14.15 30.61
CA GLY A 329 -10.24 -15.01 30.03
C GLY A 329 -9.13 -15.35 31.01
N GLU A 330 -8.13 -16.10 30.55
CA GLU A 330 -6.97 -16.58 31.34
C GLU A 330 -5.96 -15.46 31.72
N ALA A 331 -6.39 -14.18 31.73
CA ALA A 331 -5.52 -13.04 31.95
C ALA A 331 -5.15 -12.90 33.44
N GLY A 332 -3.84 -12.90 33.72
CA GLY A 332 -3.31 -12.82 35.08
C GLY A 332 -2.24 -11.73 35.23
N THR A 333 -1.72 -11.61 36.46
CA THR A 333 -0.61 -10.72 36.82
C THR A 333 0.73 -11.47 36.99
N ASP A 334 0.73 -12.77 36.72
CA ASP A 334 1.92 -13.62 36.84
C ASP A 334 2.90 -13.38 35.68
N VAL A 335 4.16 -13.78 35.87
CA VAL A 335 5.17 -13.74 34.80
C VAL A 335 4.80 -14.75 33.72
N VAL A 336 4.83 -14.29 32.48
CA VAL A 336 4.34 -15.04 31.32
C VAL A 336 5.40 -15.06 30.22
N GLN A 337 5.55 -16.20 29.53
CA GLN A 337 6.31 -16.28 28.30
C GLN A 337 5.47 -15.83 27.11
N LEU A 338 5.98 -14.85 26.35
CA LEU A 338 5.27 -14.25 25.24
C LEU A 338 6.17 -14.10 24.01
N CYS A 339 5.63 -14.46 22.84
CA CYS A 339 6.25 -14.27 21.55
C CYS A 339 5.37 -13.28 20.77
N GLY A 340 5.90 -12.09 20.51
CA GLY A 340 5.15 -10.97 19.92
C GLY A 340 4.99 -9.77 20.86
N PRO A 341 4.27 -8.74 20.42
CA PRO A 341 3.96 -7.59 21.26
C PRO A 341 2.91 -7.95 22.32
N VAL A 342 3.02 -7.35 23.51
CA VAL A 342 2.04 -7.52 24.60
C VAL A 342 0.63 -7.07 24.19
N GLU A 343 0.54 -6.07 23.30
CA GLU A 343 -0.72 -5.52 22.79
C GLU A 343 -1.42 -6.41 21.75
N ALA A 344 -0.74 -7.42 21.18
CA ALA A 344 -1.40 -8.33 20.25
C ALA A 344 -2.41 -9.19 21.01
N LYS A 345 -3.62 -9.29 20.47
CA LYS A 345 -4.71 -10.03 21.12
C LYS A 345 -4.90 -11.37 20.44
N GLY A 346 -4.81 -12.42 21.23
CA GLY A 346 -5.28 -13.74 20.86
C GLY A 346 -6.69 -13.98 21.36
N ILE A 347 -7.62 -14.18 20.44
CA ILE A 347 -9.03 -14.38 20.73
C ILE A 347 -9.46 -15.75 20.25
N GLN A 348 -10.08 -16.53 21.14
CA GLN A 348 -10.79 -17.74 20.74
C GLN A 348 -12.23 -17.38 20.35
N GLY A 349 -12.57 -17.61 19.08
CA GLY A 349 -13.93 -17.42 18.56
C GLY A 349 -14.91 -18.47 19.07
N SER A 350 -16.22 -18.20 18.93
CA SER A 350 -17.26 -19.19 19.26
C SER A 350 -17.26 -20.43 18.37
N ASP A 351 -16.62 -20.34 17.19
CA ASP A 351 -16.30 -21.44 16.28
C ASP A 351 -15.14 -22.34 16.78
N GLY A 352 -14.47 -21.93 17.87
CA GLY A 352 -13.32 -22.64 18.44
C GLY A 352 -11.98 -22.31 17.81
N ARG A 353 -11.94 -21.47 16.76
CA ARG A 353 -10.71 -21.04 16.07
C ARG A 353 -9.94 -19.99 16.90
N LEU A 354 -8.62 -19.95 16.72
CA LEU A 354 -7.73 -19.00 17.40
C LEU A 354 -7.35 -17.85 16.47
N TYR A 355 -7.83 -16.65 16.76
CA TYR A 355 -7.61 -15.44 15.99
C TYR A 355 -6.53 -14.56 16.61
N VAL A 356 -5.66 -13.97 15.78
CA VAL A 356 -4.68 -12.96 16.20
C VAL A 356 -5.04 -11.58 15.64
N LEU A 357 -5.04 -10.57 16.51
CA LEU A 357 -5.51 -9.20 16.24
C LEU A 357 -4.58 -8.15 16.87
N ASP A 358 -4.81 -6.87 16.54
CA ASP A 358 -4.06 -5.72 17.06
C ASP A 358 -2.54 -5.88 16.84
N LEU A 359 -2.15 -6.23 15.61
CA LEU A 359 -0.78 -6.47 15.18
C LEU A 359 -0.01 -5.18 14.85
N VAL A 360 -0.20 -4.14 15.66
CA VAL A 360 0.32 -2.78 15.42
C VAL A 360 1.86 -2.71 15.55
N ARG A 361 2.48 -3.63 16.30
CA ARG A 361 3.92 -3.64 16.59
C ARG A 361 4.52 -5.04 16.51
N ILE A 362 4.85 -5.46 15.29
CA ILE A 362 5.58 -6.72 15.07
C ILE A 362 7.11 -6.56 15.08
N THR A 363 7.61 -5.32 15.05
CA THR A 363 9.05 -4.97 15.03
C THR A 363 9.37 -3.95 16.13
N PRO A 364 10.64 -3.87 16.60
CA PRO A 364 11.03 -2.92 17.64
C PRO A 364 10.99 -1.47 17.16
N LYS A 365 10.98 -0.54 18.13
CA LYS A 365 11.10 0.90 17.85
C LYS A 365 12.46 1.22 17.23
N ASP A 366 12.46 2.18 16.33
CA ASP A 366 13.64 2.72 15.68
C ASP A 366 14.36 3.69 16.63
N SER A 367 15.39 3.22 17.33
CA SER A 367 16.13 4.02 18.31
C SER A 367 16.78 5.26 17.70
N THR A 368 17.22 5.20 16.44
CA THR A 368 17.86 6.34 15.76
C THR A 368 16.89 7.50 15.53
N PHE A 369 15.60 7.21 15.51
CA PHE A 369 14.53 8.21 15.44
C PHE A 369 14.29 8.91 16.78
N TYR A 370 14.72 8.33 17.90
CA TYR A 370 14.45 8.83 19.27
C TYR A 370 15.70 9.23 20.07
N ALA A 371 16.91 8.94 19.59
CA ALA A 371 18.17 9.06 20.34
C ALA A 371 18.41 10.42 21.03
N LYS A 372 17.94 11.53 20.45
CA LYS A 372 18.07 12.86 21.07
C LYS A 372 17.08 13.11 22.20
N ARG A 373 15.91 12.47 22.21
CA ARG A 373 14.93 12.56 23.31
C ARG A 373 15.45 11.88 24.56
N GLU A 374 16.11 10.72 24.41
CA GLU A 374 16.78 10.02 25.51
C GLU A 374 17.95 10.83 26.06
N ALA A 375 18.78 11.44 25.18
CA ALA A 375 19.86 12.33 25.61
C ALA A 375 19.34 13.60 26.32
N ALA A 376 18.22 14.18 25.86
CA ALA A 376 17.58 15.34 26.48
C ALA A 376 16.87 15.00 27.82
N ALA A 377 16.35 13.77 27.97
CA ALA A 377 15.81 13.27 29.23
C ALA A 377 16.92 12.96 30.26
N ALA A 378 18.03 12.35 29.82
CA ALA A 378 19.21 12.12 30.66
C ALA A 378 19.86 13.41 31.18
N LEU A 379 19.78 14.51 30.40
CA LEU A 379 20.17 15.86 30.84
C LEU A 379 19.26 16.42 31.96
N LYS A 380 17.97 16.05 31.99
CA LYS A 380 17.06 16.40 33.10
C LYS A 380 17.36 15.61 34.38
N GLU A 381 17.99 14.44 34.26
CA GLU A 381 18.43 13.58 35.37
C GLU A 381 19.89 13.82 35.81
N GLY A 382 20.52 14.91 35.37
CA GLY A 382 21.79 15.38 35.92
C GLY A 382 23.07 14.81 35.28
N ALA A 383 23.00 14.19 34.10
CA ALA A 383 24.19 13.79 33.35
C ALA A 383 24.86 15.00 32.64
N GLU A 384 26.19 15.13 32.76
CA GLU A 384 26.97 16.19 32.12
C GLU A 384 27.06 16.02 30.60
N LYS A 385 26.68 17.08 29.87
CA LYS A 385 26.86 17.37 28.44
C LYS A 385 26.56 16.24 27.44
N ALA A 386 25.51 16.45 26.65
CA ALA A 386 25.28 15.70 25.42
C ALA A 386 26.51 15.81 24.47
N PRO A 387 26.92 14.72 23.80
CA PRO A 387 27.85 14.82 22.68
C PRO A 387 27.27 15.75 21.62
N ALA A 388 28.11 16.64 21.07
CA ALA A 388 27.70 17.50 19.97
C ALA A 388 27.12 16.66 18.82
N PRO A 389 26.10 17.16 18.08
CA PRO A 389 25.58 16.43 16.94
C PRO A 389 26.74 16.19 15.97
N GLU A 390 27.02 14.92 15.66
CA GLU A 390 27.83 14.61 14.49
C GLU A 390 27.16 15.28 13.28
N ASP A 391 27.94 16.07 12.55
CA ASP A 391 27.53 16.88 11.38
C ASP A 391 26.98 16.01 10.21
N ASP A 392 26.96 14.70 10.42
CA ASP A 392 26.51 13.68 9.50
C ASP A 392 24.98 13.53 9.45
N GLY A 393 24.20 14.17 10.33
CA GLY A 393 22.72 14.21 10.23
C GLY A 393 22.02 12.86 10.42
N LEU A 394 22.54 12.03 11.34
CA LEU A 394 22.05 10.69 11.72
C LEU A 394 20.84 10.70 12.68
N CYS A 395 20.37 11.89 13.11
CA CYS A 395 19.32 12.01 14.11
C CYS A 395 18.15 12.83 13.57
N PHE A 396 16.97 12.19 13.50
CA PHE A 396 15.71 12.85 13.20
C PHE A 396 15.23 13.67 14.41
N MET A 397 14.69 14.87 14.19
CA MET A 397 14.17 15.73 15.26
C MET A 397 12.63 15.68 15.25
N ARG A 398 12.02 14.93 16.17
CA ARG A 398 10.58 15.01 16.47
C ARG A 398 10.34 15.10 17.96
N ASP A 399 9.53 16.08 18.37
CA ASP A 399 9.21 16.34 19.78
C ASP A 399 7.89 15.68 20.23
N ASP A 400 7.18 15.01 19.32
CA ASP A 400 5.85 14.44 19.57
C ASP A 400 5.94 13.13 20.39
N GLU A 401 5.43 13.16 21.63
CA GLU A 401 5.58 12.03 22.54
C GLU A 401 4.83 10.76 22.12
N GLY A 402 3.78 10.88 21.29
CA GLY A 402 2.89 9.79 20.89
C GLY A 402 3.18 9.13 19.54
N TYR A 403 4.06 9.68 18.70
CA TYR A 403 4.38 9.04 17.43
C TYR A 403 5.31 7.85 17.64
N VAL A 404 4.87 6.65 17.25
CA VAL A 404 5.67 5.42 17.35
C VAL A 404 6.30 5.07 15.99
N ALA A 405 7.62 5.06 15.94
CA ALA A 405 8.47 4.78 14.79
C ALA A 405 9.04 3.38 14.93
N LEU A 406 8.62 2.48 14.04
CA LEU A 406 9.11 1.10 14.00
C LEU A 406 10.02 0.87 12.79
N LEU A 407 10.90 -0.11 12.94
CA LEU A 407 11.62 -0.74 11.83
C LEU A 407 10.65 -1.51 10.92
N ARG A 408 10.97 -1.61 9.63
CA ARG A 408 10.14 -2.36 8.68
C ARG A 408 10.42 -3.87 8.77
N PRO A 409 9.44 -4.76 8.58
CA PRO A 409 9.68 -6.21 8.51
C PRO A 409 10.71 -6.59 7.44
N GLU A 410 10.67 -5.94 6.27
CA GLU A 410 11.62 -6.16 5.18
C GLU A 410 13.06 -5.82 5.61
N LEU A 411 13.25 -4.78 6.43
CA LEU A 411 14.55 -4.43 7.00
C LEU A 411 15.05 -5.50 7.97
N VAL A 412 14.16 -6.05 8.82
CA VAL A 412 14.54 -7.08 9.79
C VAL A 412 15.02 -8.35 9.09
N GLN A 413 14.36 -8.75 8.00
CA GLN A 413 14.80 -9.86 7.15
C GLN A 413 16.19 -9.58 6.54
N LEU A 414 16.38 -8.39 5.96
CA LEU A 414 17.68 -7.98 5.40
C LEU A 414 18.79 -7.91 6.45
N TYR A 415 18.49 -7.40 7.64
CA TYR A 415 19.42 -7.32 8.76
C TYR A 415 19.80 -8.71 9.28
N SER A 416 18.84 -9.62 9.44
CA SER A 416 19.12 -11.01 9.81
C SER A 416 20.03 -11.68 8.78
N LEU A 417 19.73 -11.54 7.49
CA LEU A 417 20.57 -12.07 6.41
C LEU A 417 21.98 -11.46 6.42
N TRP A 418 22.07 -10.15 6.65
CA TRP A 418 23.34 -9.44 6.75
C TRP A 418 24.19 -9.95 7.92
N LYS A 419 23.60 -10.13 9.11
CA LYS A 419 24.27 -10.70 10.28
C LYS A 419 24.71 -12.14 10.03
N GLN A 420 23.84 -12.98 9.49
CA GLN A 420 24.20 -14.34 9.11
C GLN A 420 25.38 -14.37 8.13
N ASN A 421 25.39 -13.49 7.14
CA ASN A 421 26.49 -13.39 6.18
C ASN A 421 27.79 -12.87 6.82
N GLN A 422 27.71 -11.98 7.81
CA GLN A 422 28.88 -11.59 8.60
C GLN A 422 29.44 -12.78 9.38
N THR A 423 28.59 -13.52 10.09
CA THR A 423 28.98 -14.71 10.84
C THR A 423 29.56 -15.80 9.93
N ARG A 424 28.97 -16.03 8.75
CA ARG A 424 29.51 -16.96 7.75
C ARG A 424 30.90 -16.54 7.30
N ARG A 425 31.13 -15.24 7.06
CA ARG A 425 32.45 -14.72 6.68
C ARG A 425 33.47 -14.91 7.80
N THR A 426 33.14 -14.57 9.04
CA THR A 426 34.04 -14.77 10.17
C THR A 426 34.35 -16.25 10.39
N ASN A 427 33.36 -17.13 10.24
CA ASN A 427 33.57 -18.58 10.34
C ASN A 427 34.49 -19.10 9.23
N ARG A 428 34.34 -18.62 7.99
CA ARG A 428 35.25 -18.95 6.87
C ARG A 428 36.66 -18.44 7.15
N GLU A 429 36.83 -17.23 7.67
CA GLU A 429 38.13 -16.66 8.02
C GLU A 429 38.81 -17.43 9.16
N VAL A 430 38.08 -17.79 10.22
CA VAL A 430 38.58 -18.61 11.33
C VAL A 430 38.96 -20.01 10.85
N ARG A 431 38.13 -20.63 9.99
CA ARG A 431 38.44 -21.94 9.38
C ARG A 431 39.68 -21.86 8.49
N LYS A 432 39.82 -20.80 7.69
CA LYS A 432 41.01 -20.56 6.88
C LYS A 432 42.25 -20.37 7.75
N ALA A 433 42.18 -19.53 8.77
CA ALA A 433 43.28 -19.34 9.72
C ALA A 433 43.66 -20.64 10.45
N ALA A 434 42.69 -21.48 10.79
CA ALA A 434 42.95 -22.80 11.39
C ALA A 434 43.59 -23.79 10.40
N LYS A 435 43.18 -23.77 9.11
CA LYS A 435 43.82 -24.55 8.03
C LYS A 435 45.25 -24.07 7.79
N ASP A 436 45.48 -22.76 7.73
CA ASP A 436 46.80 -22.14 7.56
C ASP A 436 47.72 -22.46 8.76
N ALA A 437 47.22 -22.37 9.99
CA ALA A 437 47.96 -22.73 11.20
C ALA A 437 48.31 -24.21 11.28
N LYS A 438 47.39 -25.13 10.89
CA LYS A 438 47.69 -26.57 10.78
C LYS A 438 48.74 -26.85 9.70
N THR A 439 48.72 -26.12 8.60
CA THR A 439 49.69 -26.25 7.50
C THR A 439 51.07 -25.75 7.92
N GLU A 440 51.16 -24.63 8.65
CA GLU A 440 52.42 -24.19 9.26
C GLU A 440 52.92 -25.17 10.32
N HIS A 441 52.05 -25.71 11.18
CA HIS A 441 52.46 -26.70 12.17
C HIS A 441 52.99 -28.00 11.53
N LYS A 442 52.40 -28.44 10.40
CA LYS A 442 52.92 -29.57 9.61
C LYS A 442 54.26 -29.23 8.94
N LYS A 443 54.43 -28.03 8.39
CA LYS A 443 55.71 -27.58 7.81
C LYS A 443 56.82 -27.50 8.86
N LEU A 444 56.54 -26.90 10.03
CA LEU A 444 57.49 -26.82 11.14
C LEU A 444 57.84 -28.19 11.71
N ALA A 445 56.89 -29.14 11.73
CA ALA A 445 57.16 -30.52 12.12
C ALA A 445 58.03 -31.26 11.08
N ALA A 446 57.79 -31.04 9.78
CA ALA A 446 58.61 -31.61 8.70
C ALA A 446 60.02 -31.01 8.67
N GLU A 447 60.19 -29.71 8.90
CA GLU A 447 61.50 -29.07 9.04
C GLU A 447 62.25 -29.54 10.30
N ALA A 448 61.54 -29.84 11.39
CA ALA A 448 62.13 -30.40 12.61
C ALA A 448 62.55 -31.89 12.46
N GLU A 449 61.89 -32.66 11.59
CA GLU A 449 62.34 -34.00 11.21
C GLU A 449 63.51 -33.95 10.22
N ALA A 450 63.49 -33.05 9.23
CA ALA A 450 64.62 -32.84 8.31
C ALA A 450 65.89 -32.38 9.04
N ALA A 451 65.76 -31.60 10.12
CA ALA A 451 66.89 -31.19 10.96
C ALA A 451 67.47 -32.31 11.85
N LYS A 452 66.80 -33.47 11.96
CA LYS A 452 67.34 -34.66 12.66
C LYS A 452 68.07 -35.63 11.74
N ASP A 453 67.84 -35.57 10.42
CA ASP A 453 68.47 -36.46 9.44
C ASP A 453 69.75 -35.90 8.81
N ASP A 454 70.17 -34.68 9.15
CA ASP A 454 71.39 -34.04 8.61
C ASP A 454 72.70 -34.49 9.32
N ALA A 455 72.76 -35.76 9.72
CA ALA A 455 73.91 -36.40 10.34
C ALA A 455 74.22 -37.80 9.75
N GLU A 456 74.15 -37.98 8.42
CA GLU A 456 75.07 -38.85 7.65
C GLU A 456 74.86 -38.67 6.13
N LYS A 457 75.95 -38.37 5.40
CA LYS A 457 76.07 -38.28 3.92
C LYS A 457 75.88 -39.67 3.27
N THR A 458 75.48 -39.92 2.00
CA THR A 458 75.77 -39.27 0.68
C THR A 458 74.99 -40.00 -0.44
N GLU A 459 74.62 -39.24 -1.49
CA GLU A 459 74.51 -39.55 -2.94
C GLU A 459 73.46 -40.49 -3.59
N ASP A 460 72.85 -39.90 -4.65
CA ASP A 460 72.22 -40.42 -5.89
C ASP A 460 70.88 -41.17 -5.89
N ALA A 461 69.81 -40.49 -6.33
CA ALA A 461 69.19 -40.72 -7.66
C ALA A 461 67.92 -39.86 -7.85
N ALA A 462 67.82 -39.20 -9.01
CA ALA A 462 66.64 -38.51 -9.50
C ALA A 462 65.50 -39.50 -9.85
N THR A 463 64.25 -39.18 -9.50
CA THR A 463 63.03 -39.21 -10.36
C THR A 463 61.73 -39.08 -9.53
N ASP A 464 60.76 -38.35 -10.11
CA ASP A 464 59.33 -38.23 -9.73
C ASP A 464 58.94 -37.51 -8.43
N ASP A 465 58.97 -36.18 -8.45
CA ASP A 465 58.37 -35.31 -7.41
C ASP A 465 57.15 -34.48 -7.92
N ASP A 466 56.68 -34.75 -9.15
CA ASP A 466 55.55 -34.01 -9.75
C ASP A 466 54.20 -34.76 -9.69
N LYS A 467 54.15 -36.00 -9.17
CA LYS A 467 52.89 -36.78 -9.08
C LYS A 467 52.24 -36.80 -7.68
N ALA A 468 52.94 -36.39 -6.64
CA ALA A 468 52.38 -36.35 -5.29
C ALA A 468 51.57 -35.06 -5.02
N LYS A 469 51.82 -33.97 -5.76
CA LYS A 469 51.09 -32.69 -5.60
C LYS A 469 49.72 -32.67 -6.28
N GLU A 470 49.56 -33.33 -7.42
CA GLU A 470 48.26 -33.34 -8.13
C GLU A 470 47.24 -34.30 -7.49
N THR A 471 47.67 -35.27 -6.67
CA THR A 471 46.74 -36.23 -6.05
C THR A 471 46.18 -35.73 -4.72
N GLU A 472 46.94 -34.95 -3.92
CA GLU A 472 46.45 -34.34 -2.68
C GLU A 472 45.57 -33.08 -2.89
N GLU A 473 45.66 -32.40 -4.04
CA GLU A 473 44.72 -31.31 -4.38
C GLU A 473 43.32 -31.83 -4.74
N SER A 474 43.19 -33.12 -5.09
CA SER A 474 41.90 -33.71 -5.49
C SER A 474 41.10 -34.39 -4.37
N GLU A 475 41.69 -34.56 -3.17
CA GLU A 475 41.02 -35.19 -2.01
C GLU A 475 40.57 -34.16 -0.93
N LEU A 476 40.66 -32.86 -1.21
CA LEU A 476 40.22 -31.78 -0.30
C LEU A 476 38.96 -31.03 -0.77
N GLU A 477 38.27 -31.55 -1.79
CA GLU A 477 36.90 -31.16 -2.12
C GLU A 477 35.90 -32.04 -1.33
N GLU A 478 36.06 -32.11 -0.01
CA GLU A 478 34.96 -32.55 0.86
C GLU A 478 33.86 -31.48 0.76
N GLU A 479 32.67 -31.89 0.33
CA GLU A 479 31.46 -31.07 0.27
C GLU A 479 31.30 -30.28 1.58
N GLU A 480 31.60 -28.97 1.53
CA GLU A 480 31.53 -28.09 2.69
C GLU A 480 30.05 -27.92 3.09
N GLU A 481 29.57 -28.70 4.05
CA GLU A 481 28.30 -28.41 4.72
C GLU A 481 28.42 -27.01 5.37
N GLU A 482 27.78 -26.01 4.77
CA GLU A 482 27.68 -24.68 5.35
C GLU A 482 26.89 -24.77 6.66
N GLU A 483 27.57 -24.51 7.77
CA GLU A 483 26.97 -24.48 9.10
C GLU A 483 25.78 -23.49 9.11
N GLU A 484 24.58 -23.99 9.40
CA GLU A 484 23.36 -23.18 9.43
C GLU A 484 23.43 -22.17 10.59
N VAL A 485 23.71 -20.91 10.27
CA VAL A 485 23.69 -19.81 11.25
C VAL A 485 22.23 -19.44 11.56
N PRO A 486 21.78 -19.51 12.82
CA PRO A 486 20.39 -19.22 13.17
C PRO A 486 20.01 -17.77 12.83
N PRO A 487 18.74 -17.51 12.46
CA PRO A 487 18.27 -16.16 12.18
C PRO A 487 18.29 -15.29 13.44
N VAL A 488 18.51 -14.00 13.24
CA VAL A 488 18.43 -13.03 14.34
C VAL A 488 16.96 -12.81 14.67
N LEU A 489 16.61 -12.95 15.96
CA LEU A 489 15.28 -12.67 16.48
C LEU A 489 15.31 -11.36 17.28
N LEU A 490 14.37 -10.45 17.01
CA LEU A 490 14.26 -9.17 17.68
C LEU A 490 13.06 -9.17 18.64
N ASN A 491 13.24 -8.54 19.80
CA ASN A 491 12.15 -8.34 20.76
C ASN A 491 11.36 -7.06 20.42
N PRO A 492 10.07 -7.15 20.03
CA PRO A 492 9.26 -5.98 19.69
C PRO A 492 8.84 -5.15 20.90
N ASN A 493 9.04 -5.66 22.11
CA ASN A 493 8.64 -5.00 23.38
C ASN A 493 9.70 -4.06 23.95
N VAL A 494 10.85 -3.96 23.31
CA VAL A 494 11.94 -3.07 23.73
C VAL A 494 11.51 -1.60 23.61
N PHE A 495 11.99 -0.74 24.52
CA PHE A 495 11.65 0.69 24.60
C PHE A 495 10.17 0.96 24.91
N MET A 496 9.47 0.01 25.56
CA MET A 496 8.10 0.17 26.06
C MET A 496 8.10 0.49 27.56
N LYS A 497 6.94 0.91 28.09
CA LYS A 497 6.80 1.28 29.52
C LYS A 497 6.92 0.08 30.46
N TYR A 498 6.49 -1.09 30.00
CA TYR A 498 6.61 -2.35 30.72
C TYR A 498 7.98 -3.00 30.47
N ALA A 499 8.46 -3.80 31.43
CA ALA A 499 9.74 -4.49 31.31
C ALA A 499 9.68 -5.52 30.15
N ALA A 500 10.50 -5.32 29.13
CA ALA A 500 10.50 -6.15 27.92
C ALA A 500 11.05 -7.57 28.13
N SER A 501 11.71 -7.81 29.28
CA SER A 501 12.18 -9.10 29.78
C SER A 501 12.28 -9.05 31.31
N THR A 502 12.14 -10.18 31.99
CA THR A 502 12.45 -10.31 33.43
C THR A 502 13.96 -10.38 33.70
N ASP A 503 14.75 -10.77 32.71
CA ASP A 503 16.22 -10.83 32.79
C ASP A 503 16.84 -9.53 32.26
N ALA A 504 17.61 -8.86 33.12
CA ALA A 504 18.26 -7.59 32.82
C ALA A 504 19.39 -7.73 31.78
N GLU A 505 20.12 -8.85 31.77
CA GLU A 505 21.18 -9.09 30.78
C GLU A 505 20.57 -9.29 29.39
N GLN A 506 19.51 -10.09 29.31
CA GLN A 506 18.77 -10.31 28.07
C GLN A 506 18.09 -9.03 27.56
N LEU A 507 17.54 -8.20 28.47
CA LEU A 507 16.97 -6.90 28.12
C LEU A 507 18.01 -5.99 27.45
N ALA A 508 19.21 -5.90 28.04
CA ALA A 508 20.30 -5.10 27.49
C ALA A 508 20.77 -5.64 26.13
N ALA A 509 20.81 -6.96 25.95
CA ALA A 509 21.13 -7.59 24.67
C ALA A 509 20.06 -7.31 23.59
N ASP A 510 18.78 -7.36 23.95
CA ASP A 510 17.67 -7.04 23.05
C ASP A 510 17.67 -5.56 22.63
N GLU A 511 17.94 -4.66 23.57
CA GLU A 511 18.14 -3.23 23.31
C GLU A 511 19.30 -2.97 22.38
N ALA A 512 20.43 -3.65 22.59
CA ALA A 512 21.60 -3.56 21.73
C ALA A 512 21.29 -4.06 20.32
N ALA A 513 20.59 -5.19 20.18
CA ALA A 513 20.21 -5.74 18.87
C ALA A 513 19.24 -4.81 18.12
N ALA A 514 18.26 -4.23 18.80
CA ALA A 514 17.35 -3.25 18.21
C ALA A 514 18.07 -1.97 17.78
N LYS A 515 19.04 -1.48 18.59
CA LYS A 515 19.88 -0.33 18.24
C LYS A 515 20.77 -0.61 17.03
N ASP A 516 21.42 -1.77 16.99
CA ASP A 516 22.27 -2.18 15.87
C ASP A 516 21.47 -2.33 14.56
N ALA A 517 20.25 -2.87 14.62
CA ALA A 517 19.36 -2.93 13.45
C ALA A 517 18.94 -1.53 12.94
N ALA A 518 18.70 -0.58 13.84
CA ALA A 518 18.39 0.80 13.47
C ALA A 518 19.61 1.54 12.90
N GLU A 519 20.81 1.30 13.45
CA GLU A 519 22.06 1.82 12.89
C GLU A 519 22.39 1.22 11.51
N TYR A 520 22.12 -0.07 11.31
CA TYR A 520 22.27 -0.74 10.01
C TYR A 520 21.46 -0.03 8.92
N LEU A 521 20.21 0.35 9.22
CA LEU A 521 19.38 1.15 8.31
C LEU A 521 20.05 2.46 7.90
N GLN A 522 20.51 3.24 8.89
CA GLN A 522 21.02 4.59 8.64
C GLN A 522 22.43 4.62 8.04
N ARG A 523 23.34 3.75 8.50
CA ARG A 523 24.75 3.76 8.12
C ARG A 523 25.03 2.95 6.85
N ILE A 524 24.23 1.91 6.59
CA ILE A 524 24.48 0.99 5.48
C ILE A 524 23.37 1.10 4.42
N VAL A 525 22.11 0.84 4.79
CA VAL A 525 21.02 0.70 3.81
C VAL A 525 20.70 2.01 3.10
N VAL A 526 20.53 3.12 3.83
CA VAL A 526 20.20 4.43 3.23
C VAL A 526 21.31 4.93 2.29
N PRO A 527 22.61 4.92 2.67
CA PRO A 527 23.69 5.27 1.74
C PRO A 527 23.82 4.30 0.56
N ALA A 528 23.60 3.00 0.76
CA ALA A 528 23.63 2.02 -0.32
C ALA A 528 22.53 2.30 -1.36
N PHE A 529 21.32 2.61 -0.92
CA PHE A 529 20.22 3.00 -1.82
C PHE A 529 20.61 4.20 -2.70
N VAL A 530 21.19 5.25 -2.12
CA VAL A 530 21.66 6.42 -2.89
C VAL A 530 22.81 6.06 -3.82
N ALA A 531 23.71 5.17 -3.42
CA ALA A 531 24.81 4.69 -4.25
C ALA A 531 24.31 3.89 -5.47
N ASP A 532 23.27 3.08 -5.30
CA ASP A 532 22.67 2.28 -6.37
C ASP A 532 21.88 3.14 -7.36
N VAL A 533 21.18 4.17 -6.86
CA VAL A 533 20.57 5.20 -7.70
C VAL A 533 21.63 5.96 -8.51
N ARG A 534 22.75 6.33 -7.88
CA ARG A 534 23.87 6.97 -8.58
C ARG A 534 24.47 6.08 -9.67
N ARG A 535 24.57 4.77 -9.44
CA ARG A 535 25.08 3.80 -10.42
C ARG A 535 24.10 3.54 -11.56
N GLY A 536 22.86 4.01 -11.47
CA GLY A 536 21.79 3.66 -12.39
C GLY A 536 21.30 2.22 -12.23
N SER A 537 21.68 1.52 -11.15
CA SER A 537 21.17 0.18 -10.83
C SER A 537 19.70 0.23 -10.45
N ILE A 538 19.26 1.36 -9.89
CA ILE A 538 17.86 1.63 -9.53
C ILE A 538 17.49 3.01 -10.08
N ALA A 539 16.42 3.08 -10.86
CA ALA A 539 15.89 4.33 -11.39
C ALA A 539 14.37 4.38 -11.19
N PRO A 540 13.86 4.90 -10.04
CA PRO A 540 12.43 4.99 -9.83
C PRO A 540 11.83 5.99 -10.82
N ALA A 541 10.95 5.51 -11.71
CA ALA A 541 10.28 6.38 -12.67
C ALA A 541 9.37 7.40 -11.97
N ASP A 542 8.55 6.95 -11.02
CA ASP A 542 7.61 7.83 -10.32
C ASP A 542 7.56 7.58 -8.81
N GLY A 543 6.70 8.34 -8.12
CA GLY A 543 6.58 8.25 -6.66
C GLY A 543 6.03 6.91 -6.18
N TYR A 544 5.30 6.17 -7.03
CA TYR A 544 4.81 4.83 -6.72
C TYR A 544 5.99 3.83 -6.74
N ALA A 545 6.76 3.80 -7.83
CA ALA A 545 7.97 3.00 -7.95
C ALA A 545 8.97 3.31 -6.81
N LEU A 546 9.18 4.59 -6.50
CA LEU A 546 10.02 5.02 -5.38
C LEU A 546 9.55 4.44 -4.05
N THR A 547 8.24 4.47 -3.79
CA THR A 547 7.67 3.93 -2.54
C THR A 547 7.89 2.42 -2.44
N GLN A 548 7.66 1.67 -3.52
CA GLN A 548 7.89 0.23 -3.55
C GLN A 548 9.37 -0.12 -3.34
N LEU A 549 10.29 0.56 -4.04
CA LEU A 549 11.73 0.34 -3.93
C LEU A 549 12.28 0.67 -2.55
N MET A 550 11.86 1.80 -1.96
CA MET A 550 12.24 2.13 -0.58
C MET A 550 11.76 1.05 0.39
N HIS A 551 10.52 0.59 0.26
CA HIS A 551 9.97 -0.46 1.12
C HIS A 551 10.67 -1.81 0.93
N SER A 552 11.00 -2.23 -0.29
CA SER A 552 11.73 -3.47 -0.54
C SER A 552 13.14 -3.45 0.04
N CYS A 553 13.76 -2.27 0.15
CA CYS A 553 15.02 -2.08 0.86
C CYS A 553 14.85 -1.95 2.39
N GLY A 554 13.63 -2.04 2.92
CA GLY A 554 13.35 -1.86 4.35
C GLY A 554 13.37 -0.40 4.83
N ILE A 555 13.40 0.58 3.91
CA ILE A 555 13.43 2.00 4.23
C ILE A 555 12.01 2.53 4.41
N ASN A 556 11.74 3.16 5.56
CA ASN A 556 10.49 3.86 5.80
C ASN A 556 10.44 5.20 5.05
N MET A 557 9.24 5.61 4.60
CA MET A 557 9.03 6.89 3.91
C MET A 557 9.36 8.12 4.77
N ARG A 558 9.49 7.97 6.10
CA ARG A 558 10.00 9.01 7.00
C ARG A 558 11.41 9.49 6.63
N TYR A 559 12.20 8.65 5.97
CA TYR A 559 13.58 8.95 5.55
C TYR A 559 13.68 9.68 4.20
N LEU A 560 12.56 10.11 3.58
CA LEU A 560 12.58 10.89 2.35
C LEU A 560 13.46 12.15 2.45
N GLY A 561 13.37 12.88 3.56
CA GLY A 561 14.18 14.08 3.77
C GLY A 561 15.67 13.82 3.92
N ARG A 562 16.03 12.67 4.53
CA ARG A 562 17.43 12.21 4.60
C ARG A 562 17.96 11.86 3.21
N LEU A 563 17.20 11.11 2.43
CA LEU A 563 17.54 10.80 1.04
C LEU A 563 17.69 12.08 0.21
N ALA A 564 16.76 13.04 0.34
CA ALA A 564 16.81 14.31 -0.36
C ALA A 564 18.05 15.14 0.04
N SER A 565 18.44 15.13 1.31
CA SER A 565 19.64 15.80 1.80
C SER A 565 20.93 15.20 1.23
N LEU A 566 21.01 13.86 1.17
CA LEU A 566 22.15 13.15 0.56
C LEU A 566 22.21 13.40 -0.96
N CYS A 567 21.06 13.31 -1.65
CA CYS A 567 20.98 13.56 -3.08
C CYS A 567 21.36 15.01 -3.41
N LYS A 568 20.90 15.99 -2.62
CA LYS A 568 21.27 17.41 -2.77
C LYS A 568 22.78 17.63 -2.65
N LYS A 569 23.44 16.98 -1.67
CA LYS A 569 24.91 17.04 -1.50
C LYS A 569 25.67 16.39 -2.66
N LEU A 570 25.13 15.33 -3.27
CA LEU A 570 25.75 14.65 -4.41
C LEU A 570 25.50 15.38 -5.73
N GLU A 571 24.36 16.05 -5.85
CA GLU A 571 23.98 16.82 -7.04
C GLU A 571 24.93 18.01 -7.25
N THR A 572 25.35 18.70 -6.16
CA THR A 572 26.32 19.80 -6.24
C THR A 572 27.70 19.35 -6.75
N ILE A 573 28.04 18.07 -6.58
CA ILE A 573 29.30 17.45 -7.03
C ILE A 573 29.13 16.85 -8.44
N GLY A 574 27.92 16.89 -9.03
CA GLY A 574 27.62 16.25 -10.32
C GLY A 574 27.55 14.72 -10.24
N GLY A 575 27.43 14.16 -9.04
CA GLY A 575 27.49 12.73 -8.78
C GLY A 575 26.14 12.01 -8.82
N ILE A 576 25.03 12.69 -9.14
CA ILE A 576 23.69 12.09 -9.27
C ILE A 576 22.84 12.89 -10.26
N SER A 577 21.88 12.24 -10.92
CA SER A 577 20.95 12.93 -11.83
C SER A 577 19.96 13.82 -11.08
N LYS A 578 19.56 14.93 -11.72
CA LYS A 578 18.72 15.99 -11.14
C LYS A 578 17.30 15.51 -10.82
N TYR A 579 16.79 14.50 -11.53
CA TYR A 579 15.41 14.03 -11.40
C TYR A 579 15.10 13.43 -10.02
N ILE A 580 16.08 12.86 -9.33
CA ILE A 580 15.85 12.20 -8.04
C ILE A 580 15.40 13.20 -6.98
N LEU A 581 16.05 14.37 -6.91
CA LEU A 581 15.65 15.40 -5.96
C LEU A 581 14.25 15.96 -6.30
N GLU A 582 13.97 16.13 -7.59
CA GLU A 582 12.65 16.55 -8.09
C GLU A 582 11.55 15.57 -7.67
N LEU A 583 11.80 14.27 -7.83
CA LEU A 583 10.89 13.20 -7.43
C LEU A 583 10.67 13.13 -5.92
N LEU A 584 11.74 13.26 -5.12
CA LEU A 584 11.68 13.23 -3.66
C LEU A 584 10.86 14.40 -3.09
N GLU A 585 11.05 15.62 -3.62
CA GLU A 585 10.26 16.77 -3.19
C GLU A 585 8.79 16.65 -3.60
N VAL A 586 8.49 16.17 -4.81
CA VAL A 586 7.10 15.88 -5.25
C VAL A 586 6.43 14.87 -4.30
N GLU A 587 7.15 13.82 -3.90
CA GLU A 587 6.62 12.82 -2.98
C GLU A 587 6.34 13.41 -1.59
N MET A 588 7.25 14.24 -1.05
CA MET A 588 7.06 14.92 0.25
C MET A 588 5.85 15.88 0.22
N ILE A 589 5.73 16.70 -0.82
CA ILE A 589 4.61 17.66 -0.98
C ILE A 589 3.28 16.91 -1.08
N SER A 590 3.21 15.85 -1.89
CA SER A 590 1.96 15.08 -2.06
C SER A 590 1.48 14.45 -0.75
N ARG A 591 2.41 14.02 0.12
CA ARG A 591 2.09 13.46 1.44
C ARG A 591 1.67 14.52 2.44
N ALA A 592 2.33 15.67 2.45
CA ALA A 592 1.93 16.80 3.29
C ALA A 592 0.55 17.34 2.88
N ALA A 593 0.31 17.51 1.58
CA ALA A 593 -0.97 17.98 1.04
C ALA A 593 -2.15 17.06 1.40
N LYS A 594 -1.91 15.75 1.53
CA LYS A 594 -2.92 14.80 2.02
C LYS A 594 -3.41 15.12 3.43
N HIS A 595 -2.49 15.40 4.35
CA HIS A 595 -2.86 15.75 5.72
C HIS A 595 -3.55 17.12 5.77
N VAL A 596 -3.02 18.10 5.03
CA VAL A 596 -3.65 19.42 4.94
C VAL A 596 -5.08 19.33 4.41
N LEU A 597 -5.34 18.53 3.35
CA LEU A 597 -6.69 18.36 2.84
C LEU A 597 -7.59 17.62 3.84
N ALA A 598 -7.10 16.54 4.45
CA ALA A 598 -7.87 15.77 5.43
C ALA A 598 -8.31 16.66 6.61
N ASP A 599 -7.40 17.45 7.16
CA ASP A 599 -7.71 18.38 8.26
C ASP A 599 -8.77 19.42 7.84
N VAL A 600 -8.73 19.90 6.59
CA VAL A 600 -9.72 20.85 6.06
C VAL A 600 -11.09 20.20 5.90
N LEU A 601 -11.15 18.98 5.34
CA LEU A 601 -12.40 18.24 5.18
C LEU A 601 -12.98 17.79 6.53
N ASN A 602 -12.13 17.47 7.51
CA ASN A 602 -12.56 17.04 8.85
C ASN A 602 -12.97 18.22 9.74
N SER A 603 -12.59 19.46 9.38
CA SER A 603 -12.97 20.66 10.15
C SER A 603 -14.44 21.05 10.04
N ASN A 604 -15.11 20.69 8.93
CA ASN A 604 -16.51 21.06 8.67
C ASN A 604 -17.21 20.01 7.80
N ASP A 605 -18.29 19.43 8.31
CA ASP A 605 -19.07 18.40 7.61
C ASP A 605 -19.71 18.93 6.31
N ALA A 606 -20.06 20.22 6.24
CA ALA A 606 -20.60 20.82 5.02
C ALA A 606 -19.54 20.89 3.91
N VAL A 607 -18.28 21.14 4.28
CA VAL A 607 -17.14 21.13 3.34
C VAL A 607 -16.85 19.69 2.88
N ARG A 608 -17.02 18.70 3.76
CA ARG A 608 -16.89 17.28 3.39
C ARG A 608 -17.97 16.83 2.41
N ALA A 609 -19.21 17.28 2.60
CA ALA A 609 -20.33 16.99 1.70
C ALA A 609 -20.16 17.63 0.30
N ALA A 610 -19.48 18.78 0.22
CA ALA A 610 -19.19 19.48 -1.03
C ALA A 610 -17.69 19.82 -1.16
N PRO A 611 -16.81 18.83 -1.38
CA PRO A 611 -15.36 18.99 -1.25
C PRO A 611 -14.71 19.73 -2.44
N GLY A 612 -15.44 19.94 -3.54
CA GLY A 612 -14.91 20.46 -4.80
C GLY A 612 -14.16 21.79 -4.64
N GLU A 613 -14.73 22.75 -3.93
CA GLU A 613 -14.12 24.07 -3.74
C GLU A 613 -12.84 23.99 -2.90
N ALA A 614 -12.84 23.21 -1.82
CA ALA A 614 -11.64 23.00 -0.99
C ALA A 614 -10.51 22.31 -1.77
N ILE A 615 -10.86 21.34 -2.63
CA ILE A 615 -9.89 20.66 -3.51
C ILE A 615 -9.30 21.65 -4.53
N VAL A 616 -10.14 22.43 -5.23
CA VAL A 616 -9.68 23.42 -6.22
C VAL A 616 -8.75 24.44 -5.55
N GLN A 617 -9.12 24.96 -4.38
CA GLN A 617 -8.31 25.93 -3.65
C GLN A 617 -6.95 25.35 -3.24
N LEU A 618 -6.92 24.11 -2.74
CA LEU A 618 -5.66 23.44 -2.41
C LEU A 618 -4.79 23.26 -3.66
N LEU A 619 -5.35 22.73 -4.75
CA LEU A 619 -4.61 22.46 -5.98
C LEU A 619 -4.10 23.76 -6.61
N ASN A 620 -4.92 24.81 -6.68
CA ASN A 620 -4.50 26.12 -7.19
C ASN A 620 -3.50 26.82 -6.25
N GLY A 621 -3.59 26.62 -4.94
CA GLY A 621 -2.59 27.13 -4.00
C GLY A 621 -1.21 26.49 -4.16
N ILE A 622 -1.16 25.22 -4.56
CA ILE A 622 0.09 24.48 -4.81
C ILE A 622 0.61 24.71 -6.25
N LEU A 623 -0.29 24.73 -7.24
CA LEU A 623 0.05 24.72 -8.67
C LEU A 623 -0.07 26.09 -9.36
N GLY A 624 -0.82 27.03 -8.79
CA GLY A 624 -1.01 28.39 -9.31
C GLY A 624 0.19 29.30 -9.05
N SER A 625 0.17 30.51 -9.60
CA SER A 625 1.19 31.54 -9.33
C SER A 625 0.83 32.36 -8.08
N SER A 626 1.82 32.61 -7.21
CA SER A 626 1.66 33.34 -5.94
C SER A 626 1.43 34.86 -6.11
N SER A 627 1.18 35.36 -7.32
CA SER A 627 1.05 36.79 -7.61
C SER A 627 -0.40 37.17 -7.84
N ALA A 628 -1.15 37.31 -6.75
CA ALA A 628 -2.33 38.20 -6.69
C ALA A 628 -2.74 38.40 -5.23
N VAL A 629 -2.32 39.55 -4.67
CA VAL A 629 -3.14 40.23 -3.67
C VAL A 629 -4.49 40.49 -4.35
N VAL A 630 -5.56 39.92 -3.82
CA VAL A 630 -6.91 40.36 -4.20
C VAL A 630 -7.10 41.76 -3.62
N GLU A 631 -6.71 42.79 -4.37
CA GLU A 631 -7.30 44.11 -4.16
C GLU A 631 -8.78 43.98 -4.52
N LYS A 632 -9.62 43.80 -3.49
CA LYS A 632 -11.02 44.16 -3.60
C LYS A 632 -11.04 45.62 -4.07
N LYS A 633 -11.45 45.85 -5.32
CA LYS A 633 -11.97 47.15 -5.71
C LYS A 633 -13.24 47.38 -4.92
N GLU A 634 -13.09 47.97 -3.73
CA GLU A 634 -14.13 48.79 -3.14
C GLU A 634 -14.42 49.91 -4.12
N SER A 635 -15.57 49.83 -4.78
CA SER A 635 -16.14 50.95 -5.50
C SER A 635 -16.98 51.77 -4.51
N ASP A 636 -16.30 52.67 -3.80
CA ASP A 636 -16.86 53.80 -3.06
C ASP A 636 -16.00 55.02 -3.47
N ASP A 637 -16.48 56.20 -3.86
CA ASP A 637 -17.80 56.82 -3.79
C ASP A 637 -17.74 58.18 -4.55
N PHE A 638 -18.86 58.92 -4.57
CA PHE A 638 -19.11 60.36 -4.83
C PHE A 638 -19.74 60.76 -6.20
N ASP A 639 -20.85 61.51 -6.29
CA ASP A 639 -21.56 62.32 -5.28
C ASP A 639 -23.01 62.70 -5.70
N ASN A 640 -23.83 62.97 -4.68
CA ASN A 640 -24.90 63.97 -4.53
C ASN A 640 -26.05 64.08 -5.56
N THR A 641 -27.27 63.81 -5.08
CA THR A 641 -28.31 64.86 -5.10
C THR A 641 -29.23 64.78 -3.89
N ASN A 642 -29.53 65.97 -3.38
CA ASN A 642 -30.15 66.28 -2.10
C ASN A 642 -31.67 66.47 -2.27
N GLY A 643 -32.51 65.99 -1.34
CA GLY A 643 -33.81 66.63 -1.07
C GLY A 643 -35.07 65.78 -0.82
N LYS A 644 -35.58 65.92 0.42
CA LYS A 644 -36.99 66.04 0.86
C LYS A 644 -37.84 64.79 1.21
N LYS A 645 -38.08 64.72 2.54
CA LYS A 645 -39.31 64.36 3.31
C LYS A 645 -40.57 63.90 2.53
N GLY A 646 -41.16 62.79 3.00
CA GLY A 646 -42.59 62.46 2.83
C GLY A 646 -43.03 61.25 3.67
N THR A 647 -44.01 61.45 4.54
CA THR A 647 -44.61 60.52 5.52
C THR A 647 -45.82 59.73 4.97
N LYS A 648 -46.21 58.65 5.68
CA LYS A 648 -47.43 57.76 5.58
C LYS A 648 -47.25 56.52 4.67
N GLY A 649 -47.74 55.31 4.96
CA GLY A 649 -48.54 54.72 6.04
C GLY A 649 -49.23 53.42 5.55
N LYS A 650 -49.25 52.37 6.40
CA LYS A 650 -50.21 51.23 6.49
C LYS A 650 -50.55 50.35 5.26
N ASN A 651 -50.27 49.04 5.34
CA ASN A 651 -51.21 47.91 5.53
C ASN A 651 -50.72 46.58 4.90
N THR A 652 -50.75 45.51 5.69
CA THR A 652 -50.66 44.07 5.35
C THR A 652 -51.79 43.63 4.37
N PRO A 653 -51.76 42.46 3.70
CA PRO A 653 -51.43 41.14 4.26
C PRO A 653 -50.61 40.15 3.40
N ALA A 654 -50.23 39.07 4.07
CA ALA A 654 -49.51 37.89 3.64
C ALA A 654 -49.84 37.34 2.25
N ASN A 655 -48.80 36.88 1.53
CA ASN A 655 -48.90 35.64 0.77
C ASN A 655 -47.55 34.93 0.72
N GLY A 656 -47.56 33.64 1.02
CA GLY A 656 -46.37 32.83 1.24
C GLY A 656 -45.55 32.59 -0.02
N LYS A 657 -44.22 32.65 0.15
CA LYS A 657 -43.17 31.98 -0.62
C LYS A 657 -41.82 32.32 0.04
N GLY A 658 -41.62 31.83 1.25
CA GLY A 658 -40.27 31.69 1.82
C GLY A 658 -39.76 30.33 1.41
N GLY A 659 -39.07 30.27 0.27
CA GLY A 659 -38.36 29.08 -0.16
C GLY A 659 -37.16 28.86 0.76
N VAL A 660 -36.87 27.59 1.03
CA VAL A 660 -35.76 27.10 1.85
C VAL A 660 -34.37 27.51 1.30
N SER A 661 -34.28 28.24 0.17
CA SER A 661 -33.02 28.71 -0.42
C SER A 661 -32.36 29.84 0.37
N ASP A 662 -33.13 30.80 0.88
CA ASP A 662 -32.55 32.05 1.41
C ASP A 662 -31.95 31.89 2.81
N VAL A 663 -32.26 30.80 3.51
CA VAL A 663 -31.66 30.46 4.81
C VAL A 663 -30.38 29.62 4.63
N ILE A 664 -30.21 28.96 3.48
CA ILE A 664 -29.02 28.15 3.18
C ILE A 664 -27.87 29.04 2.70
N GLU A 665 -28.15 30.16 2.04
CA GLU A 665 -27.08 31.02 1.50
C GLU A 665 -26.30 31.83 2.56
N SER A 666 -26.87 32.09 3.75
CA SER A 666 -26.18 32.90 4.76
C SER A 666 -25.35 32.12 5.79
N GLU A 667 -25.55 30.80 5.92
CA GLU A 667 -24.79 29.97 6.89
C GLU A 667 -23.77 29.02 6.24
N VAL A 668 -23.83 28.78 4.92
CA VAL A 668 -23.06 27.70 4.26
C VAL A 668 -21.68 28.11 3.72
N VAL A 669 -21.32 29.40 3.66
CA VAL A 669 -20.02 29.79 3.09
C VAL A 669 -19.32 30.87 3.93
N ALA A 670 -18.79 30.46 5.09
CA ALA A 670 -17.53 31.03 5.53
C ALA A 670 -16.43 30.36 4.69
N PRO A 671 -15.70 31.08 3.81
CA PRO A 671 -14.71 30.44 2.98
C PRO A 671 -13.56 30.03 3.90
N VAL A 672 -13.24 28.74 3.94
CA VAL A 672 -11.94 28.25 4.41
C VAL A 672 -10.90 28.63 3.34
N LEU A 673 -10.76 29.92 3.08
CA LEU A 673 -9.82 30.46 2.10
C LEU A 673 -8.43 30.35 2.71
N MET A 674 -7.71 29.27 2.42
CA MET A 674 -6.29 29.22 2.74
C MET A 674 -5.56 30.15 1.77
N ASP A 675 -5.14 31.32 2.26
CA ASP A 675 -4.21 32.18 1.52
C ASP A 675 -2.96 31.38 1.14
N VAL A 676 -2.44 31.57 -0.08
CA VAL A 676 -1.31 30.79 -0.63
C VAL A 676 -0.13 30.77 0.33
N LYS A 677 0.15 31.91 0.99
CA LYS A 677 1.22 32.01 1.99
C LYS A 677 0.95 31.11 3.20
N THR A 678 -0.27 31.13 3.72
CA THR A 678 -0.66 30.29 4.86
C THR A 678 -0.59 28.80 4.51
N LEU A 679 -1.01 28.43 3.30
CA LEU A 679 -0.92 27.06 2.80
C LEU A 679 0.53 26.58 2.75
N TRP A 680 1.43 27.35 2.13
CA TRP A 680 2.84 26.96 2.04
C TRP A 680 3.53 26.95 3.40
N THR A 681 3.22 27.86 4.32
CA THR A 681 3.75 27.78 5.70
C THR A 681 3.28 26.52 6.42
N ARG A 682 2.03 26.07 6.19
CA ARG A 682 1.51 24.83 6.74
C ARG A 682 2.20 23.61 6.11
N LEU A 683 2.38 23.61 4.79
CA LEU A 683 3.11 22.55 4.07
C LEU A 683 4.56 22.44 4.55
N ASP A 684 5.27 23.56 4.67
CA ASP A 684 6.66 23.58 5.14
C ASP A 684 6.76 23.08 6.60
N LYS A 685 5.80 23.45 7.45
CA LYS A 685 5.71 22.94 8.82
C LYS A 685 5.50 21.41 8.84
N GLU A 686 4.56 20.90 8.04
CA GLU A 686 4.30 19.46 7.93
C GLU A 686 5.52 18.69 7.38
N ILE A 687 6.17 19.21 6.34
CA ILE A 687 7.35 18.58 5.74
C ILE A 687 8.52 18.58 6.72
N LYS A 688 8.74 19.68 7.43
CA LYS A 688 9.80 19.77 8.44
C LYS A 688 9.55 18.82 9.60
N SER A 689 8.30 18.73 10.08
CA SER A 689 7.92 17.81 11.16
C SER A 689 8.05 16.33 10.76
N ARG A 690 7.67 15.96 9.53
CA ARG A 690 7.58 14.55 9.09
C ARG A 690 8.84 14.00 8.46
N PHE A 691 9.63 14.86 7.82
CA PHE A 691 10.80 14.46 7.02
C PHE A 691 12.09 15.15 7.43
N ASP A 692 12.04 16.11 8.38
CA ASP A 692 13.19 16.93 8.80
C ASP A 692 13.90 17.60 7.62
N TYR A 693 13.12 18.04 6.62
CA TYR A 693 13.63 18.61 5.38
C TYR A 693 13.07 20.01 5.12
N THR A 694 13.84 20.83 4.40
CA THR A 694 13.41 22.13 3.90
C THR A 694 13.48 22.09 2.38
N LEU A 695 12.33 22.32 1.74
CA LEU A 695 12.19 22.30 0.29
C LEU A 695 13.19 23.23 -0.38
N SER A 696 13.77 22.77 -1.49
CA SER A 696 14.77 23.50 -2.26
C SER A 696 14.29 23.90 -3.65
N LEU A 697 13.34 23.17 -4.23
CA LEU A 697 12.82 23.42 -5.57
C LEU A 697 11.43 24.10 -5.55
N TRP A 698 10.63 23.79 -4.53
CA TRP A 698 9.24 24.26 -4.38
C TRP A 698 9.05 25.28 -3.25
N GLY A 699 7.92 26.01 -3.26
CA GLY A 699 7.53 26.98 -2.24
C GLY A 699 8.11 28.41 -2.43
N PRO A 700 7.77 29.36 -1.53
CA PRO A 700 8.20 30.77 -1.60
C PRO A 700 9.73 30.93 -1.50
N GLY A 701 10.39 30.14 -0.65
CA GLY A 701 11.87 30.16 -0.54
C GLY A 701 12.59 29.65 -1.79
N GLY A 702 11.98 28.74 -2.55
CA GLY A 702 12.46 28.32 -3.88
C GLY A 702 12.24 29.39 -4.95
N GLN A 703 11.21 30.23 -4.81
CA GLN A 703 10.97 31.39 -5.68
C GLN A 703 11.94 32.55 -5.40
N GLU A 704 12.33 32.78 -4.15
CA GLU A 704 13.34 33.80 -3.81
C GLU A 704 14.73 33.43 -4.34
N LEU A 705 15.10 32.15 -4.31
CA LEU A 705 16.29 31.62 -5.00
C LEU A 705 16.20 31.73 -6.54
N ARG A 706 14.99 31.73 -7.12
CA ARG A 706 14.78 32.04 -8.56
C ARG A 706 15.04 33.51 -8.86
N ALA A 707 14.63 34.43 -7.98
CA ALA A 707 14.81 35.87 -8.15
C ALA A 707 16.26 36.32 -7.91
N ALA A 708 16.96 35.73 -6.93
CA ALA A 708 18.36 36.06 -6.63
C ALA A 708 19.36 35.68 -7.74
N HIS A 709 19.00 34.75 -8.62
CA HIS A 709 19.83 34.30 -9.75
C HIS A 709 19.59 35.08 -11.06
N GLU A 710 18.73 36.10 -11.06
CA GLU A 710 18.44 36.93 -12.26
C GLU A 710 19.60 37.84 -12.69
N GLU A 711 20.67 37.97 -11.88
CA GLU A 711 21.93 38.60 -12.30
C GLU A 711 23.03 37.55 -12.57
N GLY A 712 22.88 36.78 -13.66
CA GLY A 712 24.05 36.20 -14.36
C GLY A 712 24.26 34.68 -14.32
N ALA A 713 23.37 33.87 -13.74
CA ALA A 713 23.40 32.41 -13.91
C ALA A 713 21.97 31.90 -14.11
N ALA A 714 21.69 31.28 -15.26
CA ALA A 714 20.36 30.80 -15.63
C ALA A 714 19.62 30.11 -14.46
N ALA A 715 18.61 30.78 -13.90
CA ALA A 715 17.74 30.19 -12.89
C ALA A 715 17.03 28.95 -13.48
N PRO A 716 16.80 27.87 -12.70
CA PRO A 716 16.35 26.58 -13.21
C PRO A 716 14.84 26.59 -13.49
N LEU A 717 14.42 27.30 -14.55
CA LEU A 717 13.04 27.31 -15.06
C LEU A 717 12.54 25.93 -15.52
N GLY A 718 13.43 24.94 -15.64
CA GLY A 718 13.11 23.59 -16.14
C GLY A 718 12.99 22.47 -15.11
N ARG A 719 13.12 22.71 -13.80
CA ARG A 719 13.17 21.61 -12.77
C ARG A 719 11.84 21.29 -12.08
N VAL A 720 10.82 22.14 -12.23
CA VAL A 720 9.57 22.03 -11.49
C VAL A 720 8.44 21.65 -12.45
N HIS A 721 8.10 20.36 -12.46
CA HIS A 721 7.07 19.82 -13.35
C HIS A 721 5.71 19.75 -12.64
N LYS A 722 4.92 20.82 -12.78
CA LYS A 722 3.59 20.94 -12.13
C LYS A 722 2.63 19.82 -12.51
N ILE A 723 2.72 19.31 -13.74
CA ILE A 723 1.90 18.16 -14.18
C ILE A 723 2.25 16.87 -13.43
N VAL A 724 3.54 16.62 -13.16
CA VAL A 724 4.00 15.45 -12.38
C VAL A 724 3.49 15.56 -10.94
N LEU A 725 3.53 16.77 -10.35
CA LEU A 725 2.96 17.00 -9.02
C LEU A 725 1.44 16.85 -9.00
N LEU A 726 0.72 17.40 -9.99
CA LEU A 726 -0.74 17.23 -10.10
C LEU A 726 -1.12 15.76 -10.19
N ARG A 727 -0.46 14.99 -11.08
CA ARG A 727 -0.63 13.54 -11.19
C ARG A 727 -0.45 12.87 -9.82
N ARG A 728 0.64 13.20 -9.13
CA ARG A 728 0.96 12.58 -7.85
C ARG A 728 -0.03 12.94 -6.74
N LEU A 729 -0.49 14.19 -6.70
CA LEU A 729 -1.55 14.65 -5.80
C LEU A 729 -2.84 13.87 -6.06
N CYS A 730 -3.25 13.74 -7.33
CA CYS A 730 -4.47 13.01 -7.68
C CYS A 730 -4.42 11.55 -7.25
N GLN A 731 -3.32 10.84 -7.51
CA GLN A 731 -3.13 9.45 -7.08
C GLN A 731 -3.14 9.27 -5.55
N ARG A 732 -2.59 10.24 -4.80
CA ARG A 732 -2.48 10.17 -3.33
C ARG A 732 -3.76 10.55 -2.60
N LEU A 733 -4.49 11.52 -3.16
CA LEU A 733 -5.72 12.07 -2.62
C LEU A 733 -6.97 11.35 -3.15
N GLY A 734 -6.82 10.52 -4.19
CA GLY A 734 -7.95 9.86 -4.85
C GLY A 734 -8.75 10.82 -5.74
N LEU A 735 -8.14 11.86 -6.30
CA LEU A 735 -8.84 12.84 -7.13
C LEU A 735 -8.86 12.40 -8.60
N ARG A 736 -9.97 12.67 -9.28
CA ARG A 736 -10.08 12.52 -10.73
C ARG A 736 -10.29 13.86 -11.41
N VAL A 737 -9.41 14.18 -12.35
CA VAL A 737 -9.47 15.44 -13.10
C VAL A 737 -9.65 15.21 -14.61
N VAL A 738 -10.26 16.18 -15.27
CA VAL A 738 -10.44 16.17 -16.72
C VAL A 738 -9.09 16.19 -17.44
N SER A 739 -8.96 15.40 -18.50
CA SER A 739 -7.83 15.39 -19.42
C SER A 739 -7.95 16.59 -20.35
N ARG A 740 -7.23 17.65 -20.02
CA ARG A 740 -7.03 18.84 -20.86
C ARG A 740 -5.61 19.36 -20.73
N ASN A 741 -5.24 20.26 -21.63
CA ASN A 741 -3.97 20.97 -21.55
C ASN A 741 -4.09 22.09 -20.50
N TYR A 742 -3.70 21.80 -19.26
CA TYR A 742 -3.67 22.77 -18.17
C TYR A 742 -2.58 23.82 -18.42
N ASP A 743 -2.94 25.10 -18.28
CA ASP A 743 -1.96 26.17 -18.32
C ASP A 743 -1.38 26.42 -16.93
N PHE A 744 -0.12 26.05 -16.75
CA PHE A 744 0.63 26.25 -15.51
C PHE A 744 1.56 27.48 -15.56
N SER A 745 1.41 28.33 -16.57
CA SER A 745 2.20 29.56 -16.76
C SER A 745 2.08 30.50 -15.56
N ALA A 746 3.05 31.40 -15.40
CA ALA A 746 3.03 32.42 -14.35
C ALA A 746 1.81 33.35 -14.44
N SER A 747 1.18 33.45 -15.62
CA SER A 747 -0.01 34.27 -15.87
C SER A 747 -1.32 33.63 -15.38
N CYS A 748 -1.32 32.32 -15.12
CA CYS A 748 -2.51 31.60 -14.66
C CYS A 748 -2.45 31.41 -13.13
N THR A 749 -3.31 32.14 -12.41
CA THR A 749 -3.44 32.04 -10.95
C THR A 749 -4.30 30.85 -10.51
N SER A 750 -5.28 30.46 -11.34
CA SER A 750 -6.22 29.36 -11.10
C SER A 750 -6.20 28.38 -12.28
N PRO A 751 -5.17 27.52 -12.38
CA PRO A 751 -5.05 26.56 -13.48
C PRO A 751 -6.20 25.56 -13.54
N ILE A 752 -6.86 25.27 -12.41
CA ILE A 752 -7.89 24.25 -12.26
C ILE A 752 -9.20 24.91 -11.83
N SER A 753 -10.31 24.55 -12.48
CA SER A 753 -11.67 24.97 -12.15
C SER A 753 -12.46 23.83 -11.50
N LEU A 754 -13.66 24.15 -10.99
CA LEU A 754 -14.57 23.13 -10.44
C LEU A 754 -15.00 22.10 -11.50
N ASP A 755 -15.20 22.53 -12.75
CA ASP A 755 -15.57 21.65 -13.87
C ASP A 755 -14.49 20.62 -14.21
N ASP A 756 -13.25 20.87 -13.80
CA ASP A 756 -12.16 19.92 -13.99
C ASP A 756 -12.22 18.75 -13.01
N ILE A 757 -12.89 18.89 -11.86
CA ILE A 757 -12.99 17.83 -10.86
C ILE A 757 -14.14 16.89 -11.26
N THR A 758 -13.79 15.72 -11.76
CA THR A 758 -14.77 14.70 -12.18
C THR A 758 -15.22 13.77 -11.06
N GLY A 759 -14.48 13.72 -9.94
CA GLY A 759 -14.88 12.96 -8.76
C GLY A 759 -13.74 12.66 -7.79
N VAL A 760 -14.10 12.12 -6.64
CA VAL A 760 -13.19 11.60 -5.62
C VAL A 760 -13.40 10.10 -5.49
N VAL A 761 -12.32 9.33 -5.54
CA VAL A 761 -12.30 7.86 -5.48
C VAL A 761 -11.61 7.44 -4.19
N PRO A 762 -12.12 6.40 -3.49
CA PRO A 762 -11.45 5.86 -2.32
C PRO A 762 -10.05 5.30 -2.64
N VAL A 763 -9.07 5.61 -1.79
CA VAL A 763 -7.73 5.04 -1.87
C VAL A 763 -7.64 3.84 -0.93
N VAL A 764 -7.52 2.65 -1.51
CA VAL A 764 -7.66 1.38 -0.80
C VAL A 764 -6.30 0.71 -0.55
N LYS A 765 -6.13 0.14 0.64
CA LYS A 765 -5.03 -0.77 0.99
C LYS A 765 -5.62 -2.04 1.57
N ASN A 766 -5.11 -3.20 1.18
CA ASN A 766 -5.66 -4.50 1.58
C ASN A 766 -4.59 -5.40 2.22
N SER A 767 -5.06 -6.46 2.86
CA SER A 767 -4.22 -7.48 3.50
C SER A 767 -3.75 -8.58 2.56
N LEU A 768 -3.92 -8.42 1.24
CA LEU A 768 -3.49 -9.41 0.25
C LEU A 768 -1.96 -9.53 0.29
N PRO A 769 -1.43 -10.78 0.29
CA PRO A 769 -0.04 -11.01 -0.03
C PRO A 769 0.30 -10.32 -1.37
N ALA A 770 1.49 -9.73 -1.46
CA ALA A 770 1.90 -9.07 -2.71
C ALA A 770 1.96 -10.05 -3.89
N HIS A 771 2.17 -11.33 -3.60
CA HIS A 771 2.20 -12.40 -4.57
C HIS A 771 1.19 -13.47 -4.16
N PRO A 772 0.30 -13.89 -5.06
CA PRO A 772 -0.80 -14.80 -4.74
C PRO A 772 -0.31 -16.24 -4.49
N LEU A 773 0.86 -16.60 -5.02
CA LEU A 773 1.50 -17.90 -4.84
C LEU A 773 3.01 -17.73 -4.68
N THR A 774 3.56 -18.20 -3.55
CA THR A 774 5.00 -18.08 -3.25
C THR A 774 5.87 -18.82 -4.26
N GLN A 775 5.45 -20.00 -4.71
CA GLN A 775 6.19 -20.75 -5.73
C GLN A 775 6.27 -20.01 -7.07
N ALA A 776 5.18 -19.36 -7.52
CA ALA A 776 5.19 -18.56 -8.74
C ALA A 776 6.17 -17.38 -8.64
N LYS A 777 6.21 -16.70 -7.48
CA LYS A 777 7.19 -15.64 -7.21
C LYS A 777 8.63 -16.17 -7.30
N GLN A 778 8.92 -17.30 -6.67
CA GLN A 778 10.27 -17.90 -6.70
C GLN A 778 10.69 -18.27 -8.12
N LEU A 779 9.79 -18.84 -8.92
CA LEU A 779 10.05 -19.18 -10.32
C LEU A 779 10.27 -17.93 -11.18
N LEU A 780 9.47 -16.88 -10.97
CA LEU A 780 9.65 -15.60 -11.64
C LEU A 780 11.03 -15.00 -11.36
N GLU A 781 11.42 -14.92 -10.09
CA GLU A 781 12.74 -14.38 -9.71
C GLU A 781 13.88 -15.26 -10.24
N ARG A 782 13.79 -16.59 -10.13
CA ARG A 782 14.77 -17.51 -10.74
C ARG A 782 14.89 -17.31 -12.25
N GLY A 783 13.76 -17.20 -12.95
CA GLY A 783 13.72 -16.94 -14.39
C GLY A 783 14.44 -15.65 -14.77
N ARG A 784 14.25 -14.58 -13.99
CA ARG A 784 14.95 -13.30 -14.19
C ARG A 784 16.45 -13.39 -13.92
N VAL A 785 16.86 -14.11 -12.88
CA VAL A 785 18.29 -14.36 -12.61
C VAL A 785 18.93 -15.13 -13.76
N HIS A 786 18.31 -16.21 -14.23
CA HIS A 786 18.83 -16.97 -15.37
C HIS A 786 18.88 -16.15 -16.67
N LEU A 787 17.89 -15.29 -16.91
CA LEU A 787 17.91 -14.35 -18.03
C LEU A 787 19.13 -13.41 -17.93
N SER A 788 19.43 -12.87 -16.75
CA SER A 788 20.61 -12.01 -16.54
C SER A 788 21.95 -12.73 -16.73
N GLN A 789 21.98 -14.05 -16.52
CA GLN A 789 23.14 -14.91 -16.76
C GLN A 789 23.26 -15.37 -18.23
N GLY A 790 22.27 -15.07 -19.07
CA GLY A 790 22.21 -15.51 -20.48
C GLY A 790 21.71 -16.94 -20.69
N ALA A 791 21.23 -17.64 -19.66
CA ALA A 791 20.69 -18.99 -19.74
C ALA A 791 19.23 -18.99 -20.23
N LEU A 792 19.02 -18.75 -21.53
CA LEU A 792 17.70 -18.50 -22.13
C LEU A 792 16.72 -19.66 -21.98
N SER A 793 17.16 -20.91 -22.18
CA SER A 793 16.28 -22.08 -22.12
C SER A 793 15.68 -22.28 -20.72
N SER A 794 16.53 -22.24 -19.69
CA SER A 794 16.08 -22.35 -18.30
C SER A 794 15.22 -21.16 -17.88
N ALA A 795 15.56 -19.94 -18.34
CA ALA A 795 14.74 -18.76 -18.11
C ALA A 795 13.34 -18.91 -18.71
N TYR A 796 13.24 -19.42 -19.95
CA TYR A 796 11.96 -19.67 -20.61
C TYR A 796 11.10 -20.68 -19.84
N GLU A 797 11.69 -21.80 -19.42
CA GLU A 797 10.99 -22.84 -18.65
C GLU A 797 10.42 -22.29 -17.34
N PHE A 798 11.25 -21.63 -16.52
CA PHE A 798 10.82 -21.08 -15.24
C PHE A 798 9.74 -20.00 -15.40
N LEU A 799 9.89 -19.10 -16.37
CA LEU A 799 8.92 -18.02 -16.61
C LEU A 799 7.61 -18.55 -17.21
N GLN A 800 7.66 -19.56 -18.07
CA GLN A 800 6.46 -20.20 -18.62
C GLN A 800 5.69 -20.97 -17.53
N GLU A 801 6.40 -21.67 -16.65
CA GLU A 801 5.81 -22.33 -15.48
C GLU A 801 5.16 -21.31 -14.54
N ALA A 802 5.88 -20.23 -14.19
CA ALA A 802 5.35 -19.15 -13.37
C ALA A 802 4.08 -18.53 -13.98
N SER A 803 4.09 -18.25 -15.29
CA SER A 803 2.92 -17.71 -16.01
C SER A 803 1.73 -18.68 -15.98
N SER A 804 1.96 -19.98 -16.13
CA SER A 804 0.91 -21.01 -16.05
C SER A 804 0.28 -21.07 -14.65
N LEU A 805 1.10 -21.03 -13.60
CA LEU A 805 0.62 -21.04 -12.21
C LEU A 805 -0.19 -19.78 -11.90
N LEU A 806 0.32 -18.60 -12.26
CA LEU A 806 -0.38 -17.33 -12.05
C LEU A 806 -1.71 -17.28 -12.82
N PHE A 807 -1.73 -17.79 -14.06
CA PHE A 807 -2.97 -17.88 -14.83
C PHE A 807 -4.01 -18.79 -14.18
N GLN A 808 -3.57 -19.89 -13.57
CA GLN A 808 -4.46 -20.79 -12.85
C GLN A 808 -5.00 -20.17 -11.55
N VAL A 809 -4.33 -19.19 -10.95
CA VAL A 809 -4.73 -18.57 -9.67
C VAL A 809 -5.53 -17.29 -9.88
N CYS A 810 -4.98 -16.32 -10.61
CA CYS A 810 -5.55 -14.98 -10.79
C CYS A 810 -6.24 -14.80 -12.16
N GLY A 811 -6.21 -15.82 -13.03
CA GLY A 811 -6.59 -15.64 -14.43
C GLY A 811 -5.61 -14.70 -15.14
N ALA A 812 -6.10 -13.75 -15.91
CA ALA A 812 -5.24 -12.78 -16.59
C ALA A 812 -4.87 -11.56 -15.71
N ALA A 813 -5.53 -11.32 -14.59
CA ALA A 813 -5.49 -10.04 -13.89
C ALA A 813 -4.54 -10.05 -12.68
N HIS A 814 -3.22 -9.96 -12.90
CA HIS A 814 -2.23 -9.73 -11.82
C HIS A 814 -0.94 -9.07 -12.34
N GLU A 815 -0.30 -8.25 -11.52
CA GLU A 815 0.96 -7.54 -11.86
C GLU A 815 2.09 -8.53 -12.20
N ASP A 816 2.30 -9.57 -11.37
CA ASP A 816 3.28 -10.64 -11.65
C ASP A 816 3.05 -11.34 -13.00
N ALA A 817 1.81 -11.45 -13.47
CA ALA A 817 1.51 -12.07 -14.77
C ALA A 817 1.94 -11.17 -15.94
N ALA A 818 1.81 -9.85 -15.78
CA ALA A 818 2.33 -8.86 -16.71
C ALA A 818 3.87 -8.90 -16.74
N LEU A 819 4.51 -8.99 -15.57
CA LEU A 819 5.97 -9.09 -15.45
C LEU A 819 6.52 -10.40 -16.04
N CYS A 820 5.84 -11.54 -15.84
CA CYS A 820 6.17 -12.80 -16.51
C CYS A 820 6.11 -12.65 -18.03
N SER A 821 5.03 -12.03 -18.55
CA SER A 821 4.84 -11.83 -20.00
C SER A 821 5.93 -10.93 -20.60
N SER A 822 6.29 -9.84 -19.91
CA SER A 822 7.38 -8.96 -20.35
C SER A 822 8.74 -9.66 -20.30
N SER A 823 9.01 -10.46 -19.27
CA SER A 823 10.27 -11.20 -19.15
C SER A 823 10.38 -12.30 -20.21
N LEU A 824 9.28 -13.01 -20.49
CA LEU A 824 9.21 -13.99 -21.59
C LEU A 824 9.44 -13.34 -22.95
N ALA A 825 8.93 -12.13 -23.17
CA ALA A 825 9.17 -11.40 -24.42
C ALA A 825 10.67 -11.14 -24.63
N THR A 826 11.38 -10.72 -23.59
CA THR A 826 12.85 -10.54 -23.63
C THR A 826 13.58 -11.86 -23.91
N VAL A 827 13.19 -12.96 -23.27
CA VAL A 827 13.77 -14.29 -23.55
C VAL A 827 13.56 -14.70 -25.01
N LEU A 828 12.35 -14.59 -25.53
CA LEU A 828 12.00 -14.94 -26.91
C LEU A 828 12.76 -14.08 -27.93
N TYR A 829 12.93 -12.79 -27.64
CA TYR A 829 13.72 -11.89 -28.46
C TYR A 829 15.18 -12.34 -28.55
N HIS A 830 15.81 -12.65 -27.41
CA HIS A 830 17.19 -13.16 -27.40
C HIS A 830 17.33 -14.56 -28.01
N ALA A 831 16.26 -15.37 -28.00
CA ALA A 831 16.21 -16.66 -28.67
C ALA A 831 15.96 -16.56 -30.20
N GLY A 832 15.66 -15.36 -30.72
CA GLY A 832 15.41 -15.10 -32.14
C GLY A 832 13.95 -15.25 -32.60
N ASP A 833 13.01 -15.58 -31.69
CA ASP A 833 11.57 -15.58 -31.98
C ASP A 833 10.96 -14.20 -31.72
N ILE A 834 11.17 -13.31 -32.69
CA ILE A 834 10.70 -11.92 -32.62
C ILE A 834 9.16 -11.84 -32.65
N ALA A 835 8.50 -12.73 -33.39
CA ALA A 835 7.04 -12.75 -33.48
C ALA A 835 6.41 -13.16 -32.13
N GLY A 836 6.97 -14.17 -31.46
CA GLY A 836 6.61 -14.54 -30.11
C GLY A 836 6.87 -13.43 -29.09
N ALA A 837 8.00 -12.74 -29.21
CA ALA A 837 8.34 -11.60 -28.35
C ALA A 837 7.30 -10.47 -28.45
N ILE A 838 6.89 -10.09 -29.67
CA ILE A 838 5.85 -9.08 -29.89
C ILE A 838 4.53 -9.51 -29.24
N ALA A 839 4.10 -10.76 -29.42
CA ALA A 839 2.85 -11.26 -28.87
C ALA A 839 2.84 -11.22 -27.33
N GLN A 840 3.93 -11.64 -26.68
CA GLN A 840 4.04 -11.60 -25.22
C GLN A 840 4.15 -10.17 -24.68
N GLN A 841 4.83 -9.27 -25.40
CA GLN A 841 4.95 -7.88 -24.98
C GLN A 841 3.62 -7.10 -25.14
N GLN A 842 2.85 -7.39 -26.18
CA GLN A 842 1.48 -6.86 -26.33
C GLN A 842 0.58 -7.31 -25.19
N ARG A 843 0.73 -8.57 -24.75
CA ARG A 843 0.02 -9.10 -23.58
C ARG A 843 0.40 -8.34 -22.31
N ALA A 844 1.69 -8.14 -22.06
CA ALA A 844 2.17 -7.37 -20.91
C ALA A 844 1.59 -5.95 -20.91
N LEU A 845 1.64 -5.26 -22.05
CA LEU A 845 1.12 -3.90 -22.21
C LEU A 845 -0.39 -3.82 -21.91
N ALA A 846 -1.18 -4.77 -22.40
CA ALA A 846 -2.61 -4.83 -22.14
C ALA A 846 -2.91 -5.02 -20.65
N LEU A 847 -2.15 -5.90 -19.98
CA LEU A 847 -2.30 -6.16 -18.55
C LEU A 847 -1.93 -4.95 -17.69
N TYR A 848 -0.79 -4.32 -17.95
CA TYR A 848 -0.39 -3.11 -17.20
C TYR A 848 -1.40 -1.97 -17.38
N THR A 849 -1.89 -1.78 -18.61
CA THR A 849 -2.91 -0.76 -18.91
C THR A 849 -4.21 -1.01 -18.16
N GLN A 850 -4.62 -2.27 -18.04
CA GLN A 850 -5.88 -2.64 -17.40
C GLN A 850 -5.81 -2.59 -15.86
N LEU A 851 -4.68 -3.00 -15.27
CA LEU A 851 -4.52 -3.10 -13.81
C LEU A 851 -4.19 -1.75 -13.17
N GLU A 852 -3.24 -1.02 -13.74
CA GLU A 852 -2.65 0.17 -13.12
C GLU A 852 -2.91 1.46 -13.91
N GLY A 853 -3.35 1.33 -15.17
CA GLY A 853 -3.70 2.45 -16.04
C GLY A 853 -2.67 2.74 -17.13
N ILE A 854 -3.04 3.65 -18.03
CA ILE A 854 -2.24 4.04 -19.20
C ILE A 854 -0.94 4.78 -18.85
N ASP A 855 -0.89 5.41 -17.67
CA ASP A 855 0.19 6.25 -17.19
C ASP A 855 0.97 5.59 -16.05
N TYR A 856 0.86 4.26 -15.91
CA TYR A 856 1.72 3.48 -15.05
C TYR A 856 3.13 3.37 -15.67
N HIS A 857 4.18 3.39 -14.84
CA HIS A 857 5.56 3.40 -15.35
C HIS A 857 5.87 2.16 -16.19
N ASP A 858 5.44 0.96 -15.78
CA ASP A 858 5.70 -0.25 -16.57
C ASP A 858 4.86 -0.30 -17.85
N THR A 859 3.72 0.41 -17.91
CA THR A 859 2.99 0.61 -19.17
C THR A 859 3.85 1.40 -20.16
N ALA A 860 4.56 2.43 -19.70
CA ALA A 860 5.47 3.21 -20.53
C ALA A 860 6.66 2.36 -21.00
N PHE A 861 7.32 1.64 -20.09
CA PHE A 861 8.38 0.68 -20.42
C PHE A 861 7.92 -0.41 -21.39
N ALA A 862 6.69 -0.90 -21.23
CA ALA A 862 6.14 -1.93 -22.09
C ALA A 862 5.99 -1.43 -23.53
N HIS A 863 5.69 -0.14 -23.73
CA HIS A 863 5.72 0.49 -25.06
C HIS A 863 7.13 0.59 -25.64
N ALA A 864 8.14 0.95 -24.83
CA ALA A 864 9.54 0.97 -25.29
C ALA A 864 10.03 -0.41 -25.74
N ASN A 865 9.79 -1.45 -24.93
CA ASN A 865 10.15 -2.82 -25.26
C ASN A 865 9.40 -3.33 -26.50
N LEU A 866 8.11 -2.98 -26.63
CA LEU A 866 7.35 -3.32 -27.83
C LEU A 866 7.91 -2.63 -29.08
N ALA A 867 8.32 -1.36 -28.98
CA ALA A 867 8.95 -0.65 -30.08
C ALA A 867 10.26 -1.32 -30.51
N LEU A 868 11.09 -1.76 -29.56
CA LEU A 868 12.32 -2.52 -29.84
C LEU A 868 12.01 -3.79 -30.66
N PHE A 869 11.04 -4.59 -30.22
CA PHE A 869 10.70 -5.85 -30.88
C PHE A 869 10.04 -5.63 -32.25
N LEU A 870 9.19 -4.61 -32.39
CA LEU A 870 8.58 -4.23 -33.67
C LEU A 870 9.63 -3.76 -34.68
N HIS A 871 10.63 -2.98 -34.25
CA HIS A 871 11.72 -2.55 -35.11
C HIS A 871 12.56 -3.74 -35.59
N ALA A 872 12.85 -4.69 -34.69
CA ALA A 872 13.55 -5.93 -35.05
C ALA A 872 12.75 -6.78 -36.05
N ASN A 873 11.42 -6.71 -36.02
CA ASN A 873 10.52 -7.36 -36.99
C ASN A 873 10.30 -6.55 -38.29
N ALA A 874 11.14 -5.53 -38.56
CA ALA A 874 11.02 -4.60 -39.69
C ALA A 874 9.71 -3.78 -39.75
N GLN A 875 8.99 -3.66 -38.63
CA GLN A 875 7.78 -2.83 -38.49
C GLN A 875 8.11 -1.47 -37.86
N THR A 876 9.06 -0.76 -38.46
CA THR A 876 9.61 0.48 -37.90
C THR A 876 8.58 1.60 -37.72
N ASP A 877 7.57 1.71 -38.59
CA ASP A 877 6.54 2.76 -38.48
C ASP A 877 5.72 2.60 -37.18
N LEU A 878 5.34 1.37 -36.84
CA LEU A 878 4.66 1.04 -35.59
C LEU A 878 5.59 1.22 -34.39
N ALA A 879 6.87 0.84 -34.54
CA ALA A 879 7.87 1.03 -33.50
C ALA A 879 8.03 2.51 -33.12
N VAL A 880 8.12 3.41 -34.10
CA VAL A 880 8.23 4.86 -33.86
C VAL A 880 7.00 5.39 -33.12
N ALA A 881 5.80 4.91 -33.44
CA ALA A 881 4.59 5.31 -32.72
C ALA A 881 4.63 4.89 -31.24
N HIS A 882 5.02 3.64 -30.96
CA HIS A 882 5.15 3.14 -29.59
C HIS A 882 6.29 3.83 -28.82
N LEU A 883 7.43 4.10 -29.46
CA LEU A 883 8.54 4.81 -28.83
C LEU A 883 8.17 6.25 -28.46
N ARG A 884 7.50 6.97 -29.37
CA ARG A 884 6.97 8.32 -29.07
C ARG A 884 5.98 8.29 -27.91
N ARG A 885 5.13 7.25 -27.83
CA ARG A 885 4.20 7.06 -26.74
C ARG A 885 4.93 6.82 -25.41
N SER A 886 5.95 5.96 -25.41
CA SER A 886 6.78 5.70 -24.24
C SER A 886 7.46 6.96 -23.73
N ILE A 887 8.13 7.72 -24.61
CA ILE A 887 8.81 8.97 -24.24
C ILE A 887 7.82 9.96 -23.63
N TYR A 888 6.66 10.15 -24.28
CA TYR A 888 5.61 11.03 -23.75
C TYR A 888 5.13 10.61 -22.36
N LEU A 889 4.88 9.31 -22.14
CA LEU A 889 4.41 8.80 -20.86
C LEU A 889 5.48 8.90 -19.76
N LEU A 890 6.74 8.58 -20.07
CA LEU A 890 7.85 8.74 -19.11
C LEU A 890 8.06 10.21 -18.75
N GLU A 891 8.02 11.12 -19.71
CA GLU A 891 8.11 12.56 -19.44
C GLU A 891 6.93 13.05 -18.59
N PHE A 892 5.74 12.51 -18.85
CA PHE A 892 4.53 12.82 -18.08
C PHE A 892 4.58 12.30 -16.63
N CYS A 893 5.23 11.16 -16.39
CA CYS A 893 5.34 10.53 -15.07
C CYS A 893 6.50 11.08 -14.24
N SER A 894 7.65 11.29 -14.87
CA SER A 894 8.94 11.48 -14.20
C SER A 894 9.55 12.87 -14.47
N GLY A 895 9.08 13.56 -15.50
CA GLY A 895 9.69 14.77 -16.04
C GLY A 895 10.81 14.51 -17.06
N PRO A 896 11.24 15.54 -17.81
CA PRO A 896 12.22 15.48 -18.89
C PRO A 896 13.65 15.14 -18.44
N HIS A 897 13.99 15.23 -17.15
CA HIS A 897 15.31 14.91 -16.63
C HIS A 897 15.51 13.42 -16.30
N PHE A 898 14.49 12.59 -16.54
CA PHE A 898 14.57 11.17 -16.29
C PHE A 898 15.61 10.50 -17.22
N PRO A 899 16.57 9.69 -16.71
CA PRO A 899 17.74 9.25 -17.47
C PRO A 899 17.44 8.43 -18.72
N GLU A 900 16.30 7.76 -18.78
CA GLU A 900 15.95 6.90 -19.92
C GLU A 900 15.28 7.68 -21.07
N ILE A 901 14.94 8.96 -20.85
CA ILE A 901 14.43 9.85 -21.89
C ILE A 901 15.58 10.52 -22.65
N SER A 902 16.69 10.78 -21.96
CA SER A 902 17.91 11.40 -22.51
C SER A 902 18.77 10.41 -23.28
#